data_AF-A0A3P8PBA0-F1
#
_entry.id   AF-A0A3P8PBA0-F1
#
_cell.length_a   1.000
_cell.length_b   1.000
_cell.length_c   1.000
_cell.angle_alpha   90.00
_cell.angle_beta   90.00
_cell.angle_gamma   90.00
#
_symmetry.space_group_name_H-M   'P 1'
#
loop_
_entity.id
_entity.type
_entity.pdbx_description
1 polymer ?
#
loop_
_entity_poly.entity_id
_entity_poly.type
_entity_poly.pdbx_seq_one_letter_code
_entity_poly.pdbx_strand_id
1 'polypeptide(L)'
;MSAQTSECFCRGTRSRLALCSLDSSPSGPTSSSSTLLCPSRCMSGDVYDEFDQKVEITEKTACVDFSFNPLCDRRFKFYDSSLVEAIKMEDPAVQEFFRLLALCHTVMPEEKSEGNLVYQAQSPDEGALVTAARNFGFVFRARTPETVTLCEMGRTVTYQLLAILDFNNVRKRMSVIVRSPEGQIKLYSKGADTIIFERLDPSCENLMYTTSEHLSEFAGEGLRTLALSYKDLDEDYFKVWMKRLLFASTVIENREDQLAVLYDEIELGMKLLGATAIEDKLQEGVPETIACLNLADIKIWVLTGDKLETAMNIGYSCNMLRDDMNEVFVISGHTLQDVQQQLRSAKEHILGLSCVSSAGHVEKTDAFADDSVFEEAIIAEYALVINGHSLAHALEPQLEHILLDLACLCKTVICCRVTPMQKAQVVELVKRHKRAVTLAIGDGANDVSMIKTAHIGVGISGQEGMQAVLASDYSFAQFRYLQRLLLVHGRWSYFRMCNFLGYFFYKNFAFTLVHFWYGFFCGFSAQTVYDQWFITLFNIVYTSLPVLAMGLFDQDVNDQNSLRYPSLYKPGQQNLLFNKRQFFLCTLQGVATSFLLFFIPYGAFPLMVKEDGSSFSDQQAFAVTIATSLVIVVSVQIGLDTHYWTAVNHLFIWGSLMVYFAILFAMQSDGLFGIFPSSFPFIGTARNCLSEKSVWLVVLLTTVVCVMPGLVVKFLRVDLFPTLTDKVRRLQQSRKKQGPQEQNLRRVRRTSSRRSAYAFSHQQGFGELITSGKNMRRSTVSSLCSPERTAQSHSSCWIESMLKRKNEVSCASPESEGGAPESSNSAIQT
;
A
#
# COMPACT_ATOMS: atom_id res chain seq x y z
N MET A 1 18.04 12.60 -2.48
CA MET A 1 16.83 11.76 -2.59
C MET A 1 17.12 10.26 -2.47
N SER A 2 18.12 9.67 -3.16
CA SER A 2 18.51 8.27 -2.92
C SER A 2 19.17 8.01 -1.56
N ALA A 3 19.88 9.00 -1.00
CA ALA A 3 20.60 8.87 0.28
C ALA A 3 19.70 8.74 1.53
N GLN A 4 18.60 9.50 1.61
CA GLN A 4 17.63 9.44 2.72
C GLN A 4 16.81 8.15 2.71
N THR A 5 16.45 7.65 1.52
CA THR A 5 15.75 6.35 1.39
C THR A 5 16.68 5.18 1.68
N SER A 6 17.95 5.24 1.27
CA SER A 6 18.94 4.25 1.72
C SER A 6 19.21 4.33 3.23
N GLU A 7 19.14 5.51 3.86
CA GLU A 7 19.22 5.63 5.33
C GLU A 7 18.03 4.98 6.05
N CYS A 8 16.79 5.17 5.55
CA CYS A 8 15.60 4.51 6.10
C CYS A 8 15.60 2.99 5.87
N PHE A 9 16.11 2.50 4.74
CA PHE A 9 16.33 1.07 4.52
C PHE A 9 17.53 0.51 5.29
N CYS A 10 18.53 1.33 5.63
CA CYS A 10 19.73 0.96 6.40
C CYS A 10 19.58 1.04 7.93
N ARG A 11 18.51 1.65 8.44
CA ARG A 11 18.18 1.59 9.88
C ARG A 11 17.61 0.20 10.23
N GLY A 12 18.51 -0.74 10.45
CA GLY A 12 18.94 -0.97 11.82
C GLY A 12 18.00 -1.60 12.85
N THR A 13 16.76 -2.07 12.57
CA THR A 13 15.94 -2.64 13.66
C THR A 13 15.03 -3.83 13.33
N ARG A 14 14.87 -4.69 14.37
CA ARG A 14 14.34 -6.08 14.42
C ARG A 14 12.89 -6.30 13.99
N SER A 15 12.17 -5.27 13.57
CA SER A 15 10.76 -5.41 13.17
C SER A 15 10.40 -4.26 12.24
N ARG A 16 9.88 -4.56 11.05
CA ARG A 16 9.31 -3.55 10.15
C ARG A 16 7.79 -3.68 10.20
N LEU A 17 7.13 -2.60 10.59
CA LEU A 17 5.68 -2.52 10.64
C LEU A 17 5.20 -1.85 9.35
N ALA A 18 4.34 -2.52 8.59
CA ALA A 18 3.60 -1.89 7.49
C ALA A 18 2.21 -1.53 8.01
N LEU A 19 1.98 -0.24 8.23
CA LEU A 19 0.66 0.30 8.54
C LEU A 19 -0.03 0.61 7.21
N CYS A 20 -1.08 -0.13 6.91
CA CYS A 20 -1.88 0.05 5.71
C CYS A 20 -3.19 0.72 6.09
N SER A 21 -3.50 1.85 5.47
CA SER A 21 -4.89 2.23 5.30
C SER A 21 -5.42 1.38 4.14
N LEU A 22 -6.08 0.27 4.45
CA LEU A 22 -6.89 -0.45 3.48
C LEU A 22 -8.28 0.17 3.58
N ASP A 23 -8.49 1.27 2.89
CA ASP A 23 -9.84 1.67 2.56
C ASP A 23 -10.23 0.89 1.30
N SER A 24 -11.44 0.34 1.28
CA SER A 24 -12.05 -0.23 0.07
C SER A 24 -12.43 0.92 -0.86
N SER A 25 -11.44 1.68 -1.33
CA SER A 25 -11.66 2.74 -2.30
C SER A 25 -11.67 2.10 -3.69
N PRO A 26 -12.75 2.26 -4.45
CA PRO A 26 -12.84 1.72 -5.81
C PRO A 26 -11.79 2.41 -6.69
N SER A 27 -10.65 1.76 -6.89
CA SER A 27 -9.62 2.26 -7.81
C SER A 27 -10.07 2.01 -9.25
N GLY A 28 -10.82 2.98 -9.80
CA GLY A 28 -11.28 3.00 -11.19
C GLY A 28 -12.79 2.82 -11.33
N PRO A 29 -13.38 3.15 -12.51
CA PRO A 29 -14.80 2.97 -12.76
C PRO A 29 -15.13 1.49 -12.56
N THR A 30 -15.78 1.19 -11.44
CA THR A 30 -16.02 -0.15 -10.93
C THR A 30 -16.85 -0.95 -11.90
N SER A 31 -16.22 -1.98 -12.49
CA SER A 31 -16.91 -3.21 -12.85
C SER A 31 -17.03 -4.04 -11.57
N SER A 32 -17.87 -3.56 -10.64
CA SER A 32 -18.33 -4.39 -9.52
C SER A 32 -19.02 -5.60 -10.13
N SER A 33 -18.52 -6.79 -9.80
CA SER A 33 -19.24 -8.02 -10.10
C SER A 33 -20.36 -8.09 -9.08
N SER A 34 -21.60 -7.84 -9.52
CA SER A 34 -22.77 -7.98 -8.67
C SER A 34 -23.35 -9.38 -8.90
N THR A 35 -23.34 -10.22 -7.87
CA THR A 35 -24.06 -11.48 -7.89
C THR A 35 -25.49 -11.19 -7.43
N LEU A 36 -26.46 -11.43 -8.31
CA LEU A 36 -27.87 -11.20 -8.05
C LEU A 36 -28.56 -12.53 -7.79
N LEU A 37 -29.28 -12.65 -6.67
CA LEU A 37 -29.99 -13.87 -6.29
C LEU A 37 -31.51 -13.64 -6.38
N CYS A 38 -32.17 -14.34 -7.31
CA CYS A 38 -33.63 -14.35 -7.39
C CYS A 38 -34.19 -15.69 -6.88
N PRO A 39 -34.66 -15.77 -5.62
CA PRO A 39 -35.05 -17.03 -4.98
C PRO A 39 -36.42 -17.56 -5.40
N SER A 40 -37.27 -16.82 -6.13
CA SER A 40 -38.50 -17.39 -6.71
C SER A 40 -38.24 -18.64 -7.58
N ARG A 41 -36.98 -18.86 -8.01
CA ARG A 41 -36.49 -20.08 -8.65
C ARG A 41 -35.15 -20.63 -8.12
N CYS A 42 -34.66 -20.22 -6.95
CA CYS A 42 -33.32 -20.61 -6.46
C CYS A 42 -32.18 -20.37 -7.48
N MET A 43 -32.17 -19.22 -8.16
CA MET A 43 -31.09 -18.90 -9.11
C MET A 43 -29.99 -18.12 -8.39
N SER A 44 -28.83 -18.76 -8.18
CA SER A 44 -27.73 -18.20 -7.39
C SER A 44 -26.73 -17.34 -8.16
N GLY A 45 -26.93 -17.06 -9.45
CA GLY A 45 -25.89 -16.39 -10.24
C GLY A 45 -24.63 -17.25 -10.44
N ASP A 46 -24.70 -18.52 -10.03
CA ASP A 46 -23.63 -19.51 -10.06
C ASP A 46 -23.63 -20.24 -11.41
N VAL A 47 -22.43 -20.48 -11.97
CA VAL A 47 -22.26 -21.25 -13.21
C VAL A 47 -22.05 -22.72 -12.84
N TYR A 48 -22.91 -23.60 -13.36
CA TYR A 48 -22.84 -25.04 -13.14
C TYR A 48 -22.29 -25.73 -14.40
N ASP A 49 -21.42 -26.72 -14.22
CA ASP A 49 -20.92 -27.58 -15.31
C ASP A 49 -22.01 -28.58 -15.76
N GLU A 50 -21.78 -29.33 -16.86
CA GLU A 50 -22.68 -30.38 -17.37
C GLU A 50 -23.00 -31.49 -16.33
N PHE A 51 -22.24 -31.53 -15.22
CA PHE A 51 -22.42 -32.43 -14.07
C PHE A 51 -23.03 -31.77 -12.83
N ASP A 52 -23.62 -30.58 -12.97
CA ASP A 52 -24.31 -29.83 -11.90
C ASP A 52 -23.39 -29.44 -10.72
N GLN A 53 -22.09 -29.24 -11.00
CA GLN A 53 -21.11 -28.76 -10.03
C GLN A 53 -20.80 -27.28 -10.26
N LYS A 54 -20.78 -26.48 -9.19
CA LYS A 54 -20.43 -25.04 -9.20
C LYS A 54 -19.00 -24.84 -9.70
N VAL A 55 -18.84 -24.09 -10.78
CA VAL A 55 -17.56 -23.79 -11.45
C VAL A 55 -17.00 -22.46 -10.94
N GLU A 56 -15.73 -22.42 -10.56
CA GLU A 56 -15.06 -21.14 -10.24
C GLU A 56 -14.95 -20.27 -11.49
N ILE A 57 -15.55 -19.08 -11.44
CA ILE A 57 -15.50 -18.09 -12.51
C ILE A 57 -14.05 -17.62 -12.67
N THR A 58 -13.41 -18.01 -13.78
CA THR A 58 -12.09 -17.52 -14.19
C THR A 58 -12.21 -16.46 -15.29
N GLU A 59 -11.14 -15.71 -15.59
CA GLU A 59 -11.11 -14.72 -16.68
C GLU A 59 -11.44 -15.31 -18.07
N LYS A 60 -11.39 -16.64 -18.21
CA LYS A 60 -11.70 -17.37 -19.45
C LYS A 60 -13.17 -17.79 -19.56
N THR A 61 -13.98 -17.56 -18.53
CA THR A 61 -15.41 -17.93 -18.52
C THR A 61 -16.19 -16.99 -19.44
N ALA A 62 -17.03 -17.56 -20.32
CA ALA A 62 -17.81 -16.76 -21.26
C ALA A 62 -18.82 -15.86 -20.50
N CYS A 63 -18.85 -14.57 -20.84
CA CYS A 63 -19.82 -13.62 -20.28
C CYS A 63 -21.13 -13.71 -21.06
N VAL A 64 -22.24 -13.40 -20.38
CA VAL A 64 -23.57 -13.31 -20.98
C VAL A 64 -23.64 -12.14 -21.95
N ASP A 65 -24.29 -12.37 -23.09
CA ASP A 65 -24.49 -11.33 -24.11
C ASP A 65 -25.69 -10.44 -23.79
N PHE A 66 -25.41 -9.16 -23.50
CA PHE A 66 -26.39 -8.10 -23.26
C PHE A 66 -26.75 -7.29 -24.51
N SER A 67 -26.36 -7.75 -25.72
CA SER A 67 -26.61 -7.07 -27.00
C SER A 67 -28.08 -6.72 -27.26
N PHE A 68 -29.02 -7.42 -26.62
CA PHE A 68 -30.47 -7.13 -26.70
C PHE A 68 -30.85 -5.76 -26.13
N ASN A 69 -30.00 -5.17 -25.26
CA ASN A 69 -30.23 -3.88 -24.64
C ASN A 69 -29.25 -2.83 -25.18
N PRO A 70 -29.69 -1.87 -26.01
CA PRO A 70 -28.80 -0.86 -26.61
C PRO A 70 -28.22 0.11 -25.58
N LEU A 71 -28.81 0.20 -24.39
CA LEU A 71 -28.38 1.05 -23.30
C LEU A 71 -27.52 0.29 -22.28
N CYS A 72 -27.13 -0.96 -22.52
CA CYS A 72 -26.28 -1.70 -21.57
C CYS A 72 -24.93 -0.98 -21.33
N ASP A 73 -24.41 -1.14 -20.11
CA ASP A 73 -23.04 -0.78 -19.80
C ASP A 73 -22.11 -1.91 -20.29
N ARG A 74 -21.28 -1.59 -21.29
CA ARG A 74 -20.32 -2.53 -21.87
C ARG A 74 -19.25 -3.02 -20.87
N ARG A 75 -19.11 -2.38 -19.71
CA ARG A 75 -18.15 -2.77 -18.67
C ARG A 75 -18.72 -3.80 -17.70
N PHE A 76 -20.04 -3.98 -17.69
CA PHE A 76 -20.69 -4.96 -16.83
C PHE A 76 -20.43 -6.37 -17.33
N LYS A 77 -20.03 -7.24 -16.41
CA LYS A 77 -19.80 -8.67 -16.69
C LYS A 77 -20.71 -9.49 -15.79
N PHE A 78 -21.47 -10.38 -16.42
CA PHE A 78 -22.33 -11.34 -15.75
C PHE A 78 -22.15 -12.70 -16.43
N TYR A 79 -22.26 -13.79 -15.67
CA TYR A 79 -21.87 -15.11 -16.14
C TYR A 79 -23.04 -16.11 -16.17
N ASP A 80 -24.10 -15.86 -15.38
CA ASP A 80 -25.26 -16.74 -15.33
C ASP A 80 -26.27 -16.42 -16.44
N SER A 81 -26.46 -17.34 -17.38
CA SER A 81 -27.42 -17.19 -18.49
C SER A 81 -28.87 -17.43 -18.06
N SER A 82 -29.11 -18.16 -16.96
CA SER A 82 -30.45 -18.56 -16.53
C SER A 82 -31.32 -17.36 -16.16
N LEU A 83 -30.73 -16.34 -15.53
CA LEU A 83 -31.42 -15.12 -15.15
C LEU A 83 -31.85 -14.29 -16.37
N VAL A 84 -31.01 -14.24 -17.42
CA VAL A 84 -31.35 -13.54 -18.67
C VAL A 84 -32.45 -14.28 -19.43
N GLU A 85 -32.43 -15.61 -19.43
CA GLU A 85 -33.50 -16.43 -19.99
C GLU A 85 -34.83 -16.22 -19.25
N ALA A 86 -34.82 -16.17 -17.92
CA ALA A 86 -36.01 -15.94 -17.11
C ALA A 86 -36.65 -14.57 -17.39
N ILE A 87 -35.84 -13.53 -17.62
CA ILE A 87 -36.33 -12.20 -18.01
C ILE A 87 -36.94 -12.23 -19.41
N LYS A 88 -36.31 -12.93 -20.37
CA LYS A 88 -36.84 -13.11 -21.73
C LYS A 88 -38.15 -13.91 -21.74
N MET A 89 -38.35 -14.80 -20.77
CA MET A 89 -39.62 -15.52 -20.57
C MET A 89 -40.69 -14.72 -19.82
N GLU A 90 -40.42 -13.45 -19.50
CA GLU A 90 -41.34 -12.54 -18.79
C GLU A 90 -41.82 -13.08 -17.42
N ASP A 91 -40.93 -13.74 -16.65
CA ASP A 91 -41.29 -14.23 -15.32
C ASP A 91 -41.64 -13.06 -14.37
N PRO A 92 -42.86 -13.00 -13.80
CA PRO A 92 -43.33 -11.86 -13.03
C PRO A 92 -42.50 -11.62 -11.76
N ALA A 93 -41.99 -12.67 -11.10
CA ALA A 93 -41.21 -12.50 -9.87
C ALA A 93 -39.83 -11.89 -10.16
N VAL A 94 -39.22 -12.28 -11.27
CA VAL A 94 -37.92 -11.76 -11.71
C VAL A 94 -38.07 -10.31 -12.21
N GLN A 95 -39.14 -10.00 -12.91
CA GLN A 95 -39.44 -8.62 -13.31
C GLN A 95 -39.64 -7.70 -12.10
N GLU A 96 -40.37 -8.15 -11.07
CA GLU A 96 -40.54 -7.36 -9.84
C GLU A 96 -39.24 -7.18 -9.06
N PHE A 97 -38.37 -8.19 -9.06
CA PHE A 97 -37.03 -8.09 -8.47
C PHE A 97 -36.22 -6.96 -9.12
N PHE A 98 -36.14 -6.92 -10.46
CA PHE A 98 -35.38 -5.88 -11.16
C PHE A 98 -36.06 -4.51 -11.11
N ARG A 99 -37.40 -4.48 -11.09
CA ARG A 99 -38.17 -3.24 -10.89
C ARG A 99 -37.89 -2.64 -9.51
N LEU A 100 -37.82 -3.45 -8.46
CA LEU A 100 -37.41 -3.00 -7.12
C LEU A 100 -36.02 -2.36 -7.17
N LEU A 101 -35.04 -3.03 -7.79
CA LEU A 101 -33.67 -2.49 -7.91
C LEU A 101 -33.61 -1.17 -8.67
N ALA A 102 -34.46 -1.00 -9.69
CA ALA A 102 -34.56 0.22 -10.50
C ALA A 102 -35.44 1.33 -9.91
N LEU A 103 -36.22 1.07 -8.85
CA LEU A 103 -37.11 2.07 -8.22
C LEU A 103 -36.66 2.46 -6.81
N CYS A 104 -36.25 1.49 -6.00
CA CYS A 104 -35.93 1.69 -4.59
C CYS A 104 -34.48 2.19 -4.41
N HIS A 105 -34.17 3.42 -4.82
CA HIS A 105 -32.84 4.03 -4.68
C HIS A 105 -32.87 5.56 -4.72
N THR A 106 -31.78 6.23 -4.30
CA THR A 106 -31.61 7.70 -4.44
C THR A 106 -30.76 8.15 -5.65
N VAL A 107 -30.26 7.22 -6.46
CA VAL A 107 -29.43 7.50 -7.65
C VAL A 107 -30.06 8.51 -8.62
N MET A 108 -29.23 9.38 -9.19
CA MET A 108 -29.60 10.38 -10.20
C MET A 108 -29.00 10.03 -11.57
N PRO A 109 -29.78 10.09 -12.66
CA PRO A 109 -29.28 9.81 -14.01
C PRO A 109 -28.80 11.09 -14.70
N GLU A 110 -27.64 11.01 -15.36
CA GLU A 110 -27.14 12.05 -16.26
C GLU A 110 -26.86 11.47 -17.65
N GLU A 111 -27.55 11.98 -18.67
CA GLU A 111 -27.29 11.62 -20.06
C GLU A 111 -26.33 12.67 -20.67
N LYS A 112 -25.06 12.29 -20.89
CA LYS A 112 -24.03 13.22 -21.42
C LYS A 112 -24.10 13.36 -22.94
N SER A 113 -24.45 12.28 -23.62
CA SER A 113 -24.66 12.19 -25.07
C SER A 113 -25.69 11.09 -25.33
N GLU A 114 -26.36 11.06 -26.50
CA GLU A 114 -27.33 10.00 -26.82
C GLU A 114 -26.72 8.61 -26.60
N GLY A 115 -27.30 7.84 -25.68
CA GLY A 115 -26.85 6.49 -25.32
C GLY A 115 -25.75 6.41 -24.25
N ASN A 116 -25.18 7.53 -23.80
CA ASN A 116 -24.19 7.57 -22.71
C ASN A 116 -24.82 8.07 -21.40
N LEU A 117 -25.50 7.15 -20.74
CA LEU A 117 -26.14 7.35 -19.44
C LEU A 117 -25.14 7.06 -18.30
N VAL A 118 -24.96 8.02 -17.41
CA VAL A 118 -24.09 7.91 -16.22
C VAL A 118 -24.94 8.05 -14.96
N TYR A 119 -24.75 7.14 -14.02
CA TYR A 119 -25.45 7.17 -12.73
C TYR A 119 -24.59 7.82 -11.65
N GLN A 120 -25.14 8.84 -10.99
CA GLN A 120 -24.56 9.45 -9.81
C GLN A 120 -25.28 8.92 -8.58
N ALA A 121 -24.57 8.18 -7.74
CA ALA A 121 -25.10 7.57 -6.53
C ALA A 121 -24.38 8.13 -5.29
N GLN A 122 -25.11 8.26 -4.18
CA GLN A 122 -24.51 8.60 -2.88
C GLN A 122 -23.69 7.44 -2.32
N SER A 123 -24.18 6.21 -2.55
CA SER A 123 -23.49 4.98 -2.15
C SER A 123 -23.07 4.21 -3.41
N PRO A 124 -21.83 3.68 -3.48
CA PRO A 124 -21.41 2.81 -4.58
C PRO A 124 -22.27 1.54 -4.67
N ASP A 125 -22.75 1.02 -3.53
CA ASP A 125 -23.63 -0.14 -3.46
C ASP A 125 -24.92 0.09 -4.28
N GLU A 126 -25.59 1.23 -4.12
CA GLU A 126 -26.77 1.56 -4.91
C GLU A 126 -26.48 1.81 -6.38
N GLY A 127 -25.35 2.47 -6.67
CA GLY A 127 -24.91 2.68 -8.05
C GLY A 127 -24.71 1.34 -8.79
N ALA A 128 -24.14 0.34 -8.11
CA ALA A 128 -23.97 -1.00 -8.64
C ALA A 128 -25.31 -1.70 -8.89
N LEU A 129 -26.25 -1.64 -7.94
CA LEU A 129 -27.58 -2.24 -8.08
C LEU A 129 -28.38 -1.67 -9.26
N VAL A 130 -28.39 -0.33 -9.41
CA VAL A 130 -29.10 0.33 -10.52
C VAL A 130 -28.42 0.05 -11.86
N THR A 131 -27.08 -0.01 -11.87
CA THR A 131 -26.33 -0.39 -13.07
C THR A 131 -26.61 -1.83 -13.46
N ALA A 132 -26.70 -2.74 -12.50
CA ALA A 132 -27.09 -4.12 -12.77
C ALA A 132 -28.50 -4.18 -13.38
N ALA A 133 -29.50 -3.55 -12.75
CA ALA A 133 -30.87 -3.51 -13.28
C ALA A 133 -30.94 -2.92 -14.70
N ARG A 134 -30.15 -1.88 -14.99
CA ARG A 134 -30.00 -1.32 -16.34
C ARG A 134 -29.57 -2.36 -17.35
N ASN A 135 -28.59 -3.22 -17.05
CA ASN A 135 -28.10 -4.21 -18.01
C ASN A 135 -29.13 -5.29 -18.34
N PHE A 136 -29.92 -5.68 -17.33
CA PHE A 136 -31.02 -6.63 -17.47
C PHE A 136 -32.29 -6.03 -18.11
N GLY A 137 -32.23 -4.80 -18.64
CA GLY A 137 -33.30 -4.20 -19.42
C GLY A 137 -34.26 -3.30 -18.62
N PHE A 138 -33.97 -3.02 -17.35
CA PHE A 138 -34.72 -2.08 -16.51
C PHE A 138 -33.91 -0.79 -16.34
N VAL A 139 -33.96 0.06 -17.36
CA VAL A 139 -33.09 1.24 -17.45
C VAL A 139 -33.74 2.44 -16.78
N PHE A 140 -33.16 2.89 -15.67
CA PHE A 140 -33.57 4.14 -15.02
C PHE A 140 -33.12 5.35 -15.85
N ARG A 141 -34.08 6.12 -16.39
CA ARG A 141 -33.84 7.20 -17.38
C ARG A 141 -33.84 8.58 -16.76
N ALA A 142 -34.89 8.88 -16.01
CA ALA A 142 -35.13 10.22 -15.47
C ALA A 142 -35.88 10.11 -14.14
N ARG A 143 -35.69 11.14 -13.31
CA ARG A 143 -36.42 11.33 -12.06
C ARG A 143 -36.88 12.78 -12.01
N THR A 144 -38.05 12.99 -11.42
CA THR A 144 -38.58 14.27 -10.94
C THR A 144 -38.93 14.10 -9.45
N PRO A 145 -39.28 15.16 -8.70
CA PRO A 145 -39.69 15.02 -7.30
C PRO A 145 -40.92 14.12 -7.12
N GLU A 146 -41.76 14.01 -8.15
CA GLU A 146 -43.05 13.29 -8.10
C GLU A 146 -43.08 12.04 -8.97
N THR A 147 -42.13 11.85 -9.89
CA THR A 147 -42.13 10.74 -10.85
C THR A 147 -40.76 10.13 -11.09
N VAL A 148 -40.74 8.84 -11.40
CA VAL A 148 -39.56 8.07 -11.79
C VAL A 148 -39.84 7.40 -13.13
N THR A 149 -39.03 7.68 -14.15
CA THR A 149 -39.18 7.12 -15.49
C THR A 149 -38.18 6.02 -15.72
N LEU A 150 -38.70 4.81 -15.97
CA LEU A 150 -37.95 3.62 -16.35
C LEU A 150 -38.16 3.29 -17.82
N CYS A 151 -37.20 2.61 -18.42
CA CYS A 151 -37.37 1.92 -19.70
C CYS A 151 -37.28 0.42 -19.43
N GLU A 152 -38.42 -0.24 -19.34
CA GLU A 152 -38.57 -1.68 -19.09
C GLU A 152 -38.60 -2.43 -20.43
N MET A 153 -37.57 -3.21 -20.72
CA MET A 153 -37.45 -4.02 -21.95
C MET A 153 -37.71 -3.21 -23.25
N GLY A 154 -37.27 -1.94 -23.27
CA GLY A 154 -37.45 -1.02 -24.39
C GLY A 154 -38.74 -0.18 -24.33
N ARG A 155 -39.66 -0.43 -23.39
CA ARG A 155 -40.87 0.37 -23.19
C ARG A 155 -40.67 1.39 -22.07
N THR A 156 -40.95 2.65 -22.36
CA THR A 156 -40.86 3.72 -21.35
C THR A 156 -42.09 3.70 -20.43
N VAL A 157 -41.86 3.51 -19.14
CA VAL A 157 -42.87 3.43 -18.08
C VAL A 157 -42.58 4.50 -17.03
N THR A 158 -43.58 5.30 -16.66
CA THR A 158 -43.43 6.35 -15.65
C THR A 158 -44.21 5.98 -14.39
N TYR A 159 -43.50 5.86 -13.28
CA TYR A 159 -44.04 5.61 -11.95
C TYR A 159 -44.23 6.93 -11.21
N GLN A 160 -45.33 7.06 -10.47
CA GLN A 160 -45.53 8.18 -9.56
C GLN A 160 -44.89 7.84 -8.21
N LEU A 161 -43.94 8.67 -7.77
CA LEU A 161 -43.26 8.54 -6.50
C LEU A 161 -44.13 9.17 -5.40
N LEU A 162 -44.61 8.35 -4.47
CA LEU A 162 -45.54 8.80 -3.43
C LEU A 162 -44.82 9.12 -2.12
N ALA A 163 -43.88 8.28 -1.71
CA ALA A 163 -43.06 8.50 -0.52
C ALA A 163 -41.71 7.78 -0.62
N ILE A 164 -40.67 8.38 -0.05
CA ILE A 164 -39.37 7.73 0.19
C ILE A 164 -39.18 7.65 1.71
N LEU A 165 -38.95 6.45 2.22
CA LEU A 165 -38.58 6.20 3.59
C LEU A 165 -37.06 5.99 3.61
N ASP A 166 -36.35 7.04 3.97
CA ASP A 166 -34.88 7.11 3.89
C ASP A 166 -34.17 6.06 4.73
N PHE A 167 -32.98 5.68 4.27
CA PHE A 167 -32.09 4.83 5.04
C PHE A 167 -31.62 5.54 6.32
N ASN A 168 -31.66 4.81 7.44
CA ASN A 168 -31.10 5.24 8.72
C ASN A 168 -30.30 4.08 9.33
N ASN A 169 -29.17 4.39 9.99
CA ASN A 169 -28.32 3.40 10.67
C ASN A 169 -29.07 2.60 11.75
N VAL A 170 -30.10 3.19 12.37
CA VAL A 170 -30.93 2.50 13.37
C VAL A 170 -31.85 1.47 12.71
N ARG A 171 -32.53 1.86 11.61
CA ARG A 171 -33.49 1.00 10.92
C ARG A 171 -32.86 -0.02 9.95
N LYS A 172 -31.63 0.24 9.47
CA LYS A 172 -30.85 -0.59 8.53
C LYS A 172 -31.60 -1.07 7.27
N ARG A 173 -32.51 -0.24 6.76
CA ARG A 173 -33.28 -0.50 5.54
C ARG A 173 -33.76 0.81 4.89
N MET A 174 -34.13 0.73 3.63
CA MET A 174 -34.69 1.82 2.82
C MET A 174 -35.93 1.30 2.12
N SER A 175 -36.96 2.14 2.02
CA SER A 175 -38.19 1.76 1.31
C SER A 175 -38.72 2.90 0.45
N VAL A 176 -39.40 2.55 -0.63
CA VAL A 176 -40.00 3.51 -1.56
C VAL A 176 -41.42 3.06 -1.89
N ILE A 177 -42.36 4.00 -1.89
CA ILE A 177 -43.75 3.76 -2.27
C ILE A 177 -44.00 4.42 -3.61
N VAL A 178 -44.44 3.62 -4.58
CA VAL A 178 -44.73 4.05 -5.94
C VAL A 178 -46.13 3.65 -6.35
N ARG A 179 -46.72 4.44 -7.24
CA ARG A 179 -47.92 4.06 -7.99
C ARG A 179 -47.51 3.71 -9.43
N SER A 180 -47.92 2.53 -9.86
CA SER A 180 -47.71 2.04 -11.22
C SER A 180 -48.65 2.75 -12.21
N PRO A 181 -48.35 2.73 -13.52
CA PRO A 181 -49.25 3.27 -14.54
C PRO A 181 -50.62 2.59 -14.55
N GLU A 182 -50.70 1.33 -14.11
CA GLU A 182 -51.94 0.56 -13.96
C GLU A 182 -52.76 0.97 -12.72
N GLY A 183 -52.25 1.91 -11.92
CA GLY A 183 -52.92 2.46 -10.73
C GLY A 183 -52.66 1.68 -9.44
N GLN A 184 -51.83 0.62 -9.46
CA GLN A 184 -51.50 -0.15 -8.27
C GLN A 184 -50.45 0.57 -7.43
N ILE A 185 -50.66 0.63 -6.11
CA ILE A 185 -49.67 1.15 -5.16
C ILE A 185 -48.83 0.00 -4.64
N LYS A 186 -47.51 0.10 -4.77
CA LYS A 186 -46.55 -0.88 -4.27
C LYS A 186 -45.53 -0.21 -3.36
N LEU A 187 -45.26 -0.86 -2.23
CA LEU A 187 -44.15 -0.58 -1.34
C LEU A 187 -43.00 -1.53 -1.70
N TYR A 188 -41.83 -0.97 -1.96
CA TYR A 188 -40.59 -1.70 -2.17
C TYR A 188 -39.65 -1.43 -1.01
N SER A 189 -38.98 -2.45 -0.47
CA SER A 189 -38.03 -2.33 0.62
C SER A 189 -36.76 -3.14 0.38
N LYS A 190 -35.61 -2.55 0.72
CA LYS A 190 -34.29 -3.20 0.69
C LYS A 190 -33.54 -2.93 1.99
N GLY A 191 -32.87 -3.93 2.56
CA GLY A 191 -32.15 -3.74 3.82
C GLY A 191 -31.43 -4.98 4.32
N ALA A 192 -31.06 -4.94 5.60
CA ALA A 192 -30.45 -6.08 6.28
C ALA A 192 -31.38 -7.28 6.33
N ASP A 193 -30.80 -8.46 6.16
CA ASP A 193 -31.48 -9.76 6.21
C ASP A 193 -32.27 -9.95 7.52
N THR A 194 -31.63 -9.73 8.67
CA THR A 194 -32.28 -9.83 9.99
C THR A 194 -33.48 -8.90 10.13
N ILE A 195 -33.37 -7.68 9.63
CA ILE A 195 -34.42 -6.65 9.76
C ILE A 195 -35.59 -6.91 8.81
N ILE A 196 -35.31 -7.34 7.58
CA ILE A 196 -36.35 -7.64 6.59
C ILE A 196 -37.10 -8.91 7.00
N PHE A 197 -36.40 -9.95 7.46
CA PHE A 197 -37.01 -11.24 7.84
C PHE A 197 -38.00 -11.11 9.00
N GLU A 198 -37.74 -10.23 9.98
CA GLU A 198 -38.70 -9.92 11.06
C GLU A 198 -40.03 -9.30 10.59
N ARG A 199 -40.06 -8.76 9.37
CA ARG A 199 -41.20 -8.01 8.82
C ARG A 199 -41.92 -8.75 7.69
N LEU A 200 -41.49 -9.96 7.37
CA LEU A 200 -42.09 -10.78 6.33
C LEU A 200 -43.44 -11.35 6.76
N ASP A 201 -44.31 -11.57 5.79
CA ASP A 201 -45.53 -12.34 5.98
C ASP A 201 -45.19 -13.84 6.21
N PRO A 202 -45.87 -14.53 7.15
CA PRO A 202 -45.63 -15.95 7.44
C PRO A 202 -45.76 -16.88 6.23
N SER A 203 -46.47 -16.49 5.17
CA SER A 203 -46.57 -17.25 3.92
C SER A 203 -45.23 -17.49 3.22
N CYS A 204 -44.17 -16.75 3.57
CA CYS A 204 -42.86 -16.79 2.91
C CYS A 204 -41.80 -17.65 3.65
N GLU A 205 -42.16 -18.44 4.67
CA GLU A 205 -41.19 -19.18 5.51
C GLU A 205 -40.22 -20.09 4.72
N ASN A 206 -40.72 -20.85 3.74
CA ASN A 206 -39.87 -21.75 2.93
C ASN A 206 -38.84 -20.96 2.09
N LEU A 207 -39.26 -19.83 1.52
CA LEU A 207 -38.39 -18.96 0.73
C LEU A 207 -37.36 -18.26 1.61
N MET A 208 -37.77 -17.87 2.83
CA MET A 208 -36.90 -17.27 3.83
C MET A 208 -35.77 -18.21 4.24
N TYR A 209 -36.06 -19.50 4.51
CA TYR A 209 -35.03 -20.47 4.88
C TYR A 209 -33.97 -20.64 3.79
N THR A 210 -34.41 -20.84 2.55
CA THR A 210 -33.52 -21.01 1.39
C THR A 210 -32.68 -19.77 1.13
N THR A 211 -33.30 -18.59 1.19
CA THR A 211 -32.60 -17.31 1.00
C THR A 211 -31.61 -17.06 2.13
N SER A 212 -31.95 -17.43 3.37
CA SER A 212 -31.06 -17.31 4.53
C SER A 212 -29.80 -18.19 4.39
N GLU A 213 -29.92 -19.37 3.78
CA GLU A 213 -28.77 -20.25 3.52
C GLU A 213 -27.82 -19.61 2.50
N HIS A 214 -28.33 -19.15 1.36
CA HIS A 214 -27.51 -18.47 0.35
C HIS A 214 -26.87 -17.18 0.86
N LEU A 215 -27.62 -16.38 1.65
CA LEU A 215 -27.09 -15.18 2.29
C LEU A 215 -25.92 -15.50 3.23
N SER A 216 -25.96 -16.65 3.90
CA SER A 216 -24.86 -17.11 4.75
C SER A 216 -23.66 -17.59 3.95
N GLU A 217 -23.86 -18.21 2.79
CA GLU A 217 -22.77 -18.58 1.86
C GLU A 217 -22.08 -17.33 1.31
N PHE A 218 -22.85 -16.36 0.81
CA PHE A 218 -22.33 -15.08 0.31
C PHE A 218 -21.60 -14.28 1.38
N ALA A 219 -22.12 -14.31 2.61
CA ALA A 219 -21.44 -13.73 3.75
C ALA A 219 -20.10 -14.42 4.05
N GLY A 220 -20.02 -15.74 3.93
CA GLY A 220 -18.79 -16.52 4.06
C GLY A 220 -17.75 -16.22 2.97
N GLU A 221 -18.20 -15.80 1.79
CA GLU A 221 -17.34 -15.33 0.71
C GLU A 221 -16.90 -13.86 0.86
N GLY A 222 -17.44 -13.13 1.86
CA GLY A 222 -17.14 -11.73 2.13
C GLY A 222 -17.95 -10.72 1.29
N LEU A 223 -19.05 -11.17 0.66
CA LEU A 223 -19.93 -10.31 -0.14
C LEU A 223 -20.89 -9.52 0.77
N ARG A 224 -21.21 -8.28 0.36
CA ARG A 224 -22.18 -7.44 1.06
C ARG A 224 -23.59 -7.84 0.64
N THR A 225 -24.37 -8.33 1.59
CA THR A 225 -25.70 -8.86 1.30
C THR A 225 -26.83 -7.89 1.63
N LEU A 226 -27.87 -7.83 0.79
CA LEU A 226 -29.13 -7.14 1.07
C LEU A 226 -30.32 -8.06 0.77
N ALA A 227 -31.33 -8.04 1.63
CA ALA A 227 -32.62 -8.68 1.38
C ALA A 227 -33.60 -7.67 0.76
N LEU A 228 -34.41 -8.15 -0.18
CA LEU A 228 -35.37 -7.36 -0.96
C LEU A 228 -36.78 -7.88 -0.74
N SER A 229 -37.71 -6.99 -0.46
CA SER A 229 -39.11 -7.34 -0.21
C SER A 229 -40.05 -6.30 -0.80
N TYR A 230 -41.30 -6.69 -1.02
CA TYR A 230 -42.34 -5.80 -1.52
C TYR A 230 -43.69 -6.09 -0.87
N LYS A 231 -44.61 -5.13 -0.98
CA LYS A 231 -45.99 -5.26 -0.51
C LYS A 231 -46.91 -4.44 -1.39
N ASP A 232 -48.00 -5.05 -1.84
CA ASP A 232 -49.08 -4.35 -2.51
C ASP A 232 -49.93 -3.63 -1.44
N LEU A 233 -50.24 -2.35 -1.66
CA LEU A 233 -50.96 -1.52 -0.71
C LEU A 233 -52.34 -1.13 -1.26
N ASP A 234 -53.35 -1.23 -0.41
CA ASP A 234 -54.69 -0.72 -0.72
C ASP A 234 -54.72 0.81 -0.75
N GLU A 235 -55.38 1.36 -1.76
CA GLU A 235 -55.46 2.81 -1.99
C GLU A 235 -56.12 3.56 -0.82
N ASP A 236 -57.15 2.98 -0.19
CA ASP A 236 -57.85 3.59 0.94
C ASP A 236 -57.00 3.57 2.22
N TYR A 237 -56.31 2.46 2.49
CA TYR A 237 -55.37 2.36 3.59
C TYR A 237 -54.22 3.37 3.42
N PHE A 238 -53.66 3.45 2.21
CA PHE A 238 -52.57 4.36 1.90
C PHE A 238 -52.95 5.83 2.06
N LYS A 239 -54.15 6.24 1.64
CA LYS A 239 -54.64 7.63 1.83
C LYS A 239 -54.72 8.02 3.31
N VAL A 240 -55.16 7.10 4.17
CA VAL A 240 -55.22 7.33 5.62
C VAL A 240 -53.81 7.43 6.20
N TRP A 241 -52.92 6.51 5.83
CA TRP A 241 -51.53 6.53 6.27
C TRP A 241 -50.79 7.79 5.81
N MET A 242 -50.98 8.23 4.57
CA MET A 242 -50.36 9.43 4.01
C MET A 242 -50.77 10.71 4.78
N LYS A 243 -52.05 10.81 5.19
CA LYS A 243 -52.49 11.93 6.05
C LYS A 243 -51.79 11.93 7.40
N ARG A 244 -51.59 10.76 8.00
CA ARG A 244 -50.85 10.60 9.28
C ARG A 244 -49.37 10.94 9.10
N LEU A 245 -48.76 10.54 7.98
CA LEU A 245 -47.39 10.88 7.63
C LEU A 245 -47.21 12.40 7.51
N LEU A 246 -48.07 13.07 6.72
CA LEU A 246 -48.03 14.53 6.55
C LEU A 246 -48.17 15.25 7.89
N PHE A 247 -49.08 14.79 8.75
CA PHE A 247 -49.24 15.33 10.09
C PHE A 247 -47.95 15.15 10.92
N ALA A 248 -47.40 13.94 11.00
CA ALA A 248 -46.16 13.66 11.72
C ALA A 248 -44.95 14.45 11.19
N SER A 249 -44.88 14.70 9.87
CA SER A 249 -43.82 15.52 9.26
C SER A 249 -43.88 16.99 9.66
N THR A 250 -45.04 17.51 10.09
CA THR A 250 -45.20 18.90 10.54
C THR A 250 -44.91 19.11 12.03
N VAL A 251 -44.78 18.03 12.80
CA VAL A 251 -44.51 18.10 14.24
C VAL A 251 -43.05 18.51 14.50
N ILE A 252 -42.85 19.44 15.46
CA ILE A 252 -41.52 19.98 15.81
C ILE A 252 -40.80 19.11 16.85
N GLU A 253 -41.52 18.59 17.87
CA GLU A 253 -40.96 17.74 18.93
C GLU A 253 -41.18 16.24 18.67
N ASN A 254 -40.18 15.39 18.95
CA ASN A 254 -40.23 13.93 18.75
C ASN A 254 -40.66 13.48 17.33
N ARG A 255 -40.37 14.30 16.32
CA ARG A 255 -40.68 14.04 14.91
C ARG A 255 -40.13 12.69 14.45
N GLU A 256 -38.88 12.40 14.77
CA GLU A 256 -38.18 11.20 14.28
C GLU A 256 -38.77 9.90 14.83
N ASP A 257 -39.12 9.87 16.13
CA ASP A 257 -39.74 8.71 16.76
C ASP A 257 -41.15 8.46 16.23
N GLN A 258 -41.95 9.52 16.03
CA GLN A 258 -43.29 9.39 15.44
C GLN A 258 -43.23 8.88 13.99
N LEU A 259 -42.27 9.37 13.19
CA LEU A 259 -42.05 8.89 11.84
C LEU A 259 -41.58 7.42 11.84
N ALA A 260 -40.70 7.03 12.76
CA ALA A 260 -40.22 5.66 12.88
C ALA A 260 -41.37 4.67 13.13
N VAL A 261 -42.30 5.01 14.04
CA VAL A 261 -43.49 4.17 14.31
C VAL A 261 -44.38 4.03 13.06
N LEU A 262 -44.61 5.12 12.32
CA LEU A 262 -45.40 5.09 11.09
C LEU A 262 -44.72 4.29 9.97
N TYR A 263 -43.39 4.35 9.89
CA TYR A 263 -42.60 3.59 8.94
C TYR A 263 -42.62 2.09 9.27
N ASP A 264 -42.47 1.71 10.53
CA ASP A 264 -42.59 0.31 10.95
C ASP A 264 -43.99 -0.24 10.68
N GLU A 265 -45.06 0.54 10.91
CA GLU A 265 -46.44 0.12 10.68
C GLU A 265 -46.71 -0.30 9.23
N ILE A 266 -46.30 0.50 8.25
CA ILE A 266 -46.60 0.22 6.83
C ILE A 266 -45.75 -0.94 6.27
N GLU A 267 -44.57 -1.16 6.85
CA GLU A 267 -43.57 -2.15 6.44
C GLU A 267 -43.79 -3.55 7.04
N LEU A 268 -44.85 -3.77 7.83
CA LEU A 268 -45.21 -5.10 8.34
C LEU A 268 -45.93 -5.95 7.28
N GLY A 269 -45.64 -7.25 7.24
CA GLY A 269 -46.31 -8.21 6.34
C GLY A 269 -45.89 -8.08 4.88
N MET A 270 -44.59 -7.90 4.63
CA MET A 270 -44.02 -7.83 3.28
C MET A 270 -43.76 -9.24 2.72
N LYS A 271 -43.76 -9.38 1.39
CA LYS A 271 -43.35 -10.61 0.70
C LYS A 271 -41.89 -10.52 0.29
N LEU A 272 -41.14 -11.59 0.52
CA LEU A 272 -39.74 -11.69 0.13
C LEU A 272 -39.62 -11.89 -1.38
N LEU A 273 -38.88 -11.01 -2.05
CA LEU A 273 -38.54 -11.16 -3.48
C LEU A 273 -37.23 -11.89 -3.65
N GLY A 274 -36.20 -11.45 -2.91
CA GLY A 274 -34.88 -12.01 -3.06
C GLY A 274 -33.79 -11.36 -2.26
N ALA A 275 -32.55 -11.61 -2.70
CA ALA A 275 -31.37 -11.05 -2.09
C ALA A 275 -30.36 -10.60 -3.16
N THR A 276 -29.50 -9.67 -2.80
CA THR A 276 -28.39 -9.24 -3.64
C THR A 276 -27.10 -9.40 -2.86
N ALA A 277 -26.04 -9.83 -3.54
CA ALA A 277 -24.70 -9.91 -2.99
C ALA A 277 -23.77 -9.02 -3.83
N ILE A 278 -23.25 -7.97 -3.22
CA ILE A 278 -22.35 -7.01 -3.86
C ILE A 278 -20.92 -7.34 -3.40
N GLU A 279 -20.06 -7.67 -4.35
CA GLU A 279 -18.64 -7.82 -4.08
C GLU A 279 -17.99 -6.45 -3.94
N ASP A 280 -17.38 -6.21 -2.79
CA ASP A 280 -16.47 -5.10 -2.61
C ASP A 280 -15.07 -5.53 -3.07
N LYS A 281 -14.78 -5.26 -4.36
CA LYS A 281 -13.54 -5.74 -4.98
C LYS A 281 -12.33 -5.03 -4.40
N LEU A 282 -11.48 -5.83 -3.77
CA LEU A 282 -10.12 -5.44 -3.47
C LEU A 282 -9.36 -5.16 -4.78
N GLN A 283 -8.32 -4.33 -4.70
CA GLN A 283 -7.41 -4.16 -5.82
C GLN A 283 -6.78 -5.51 -6.20
N GLU A 284 -6.48 -5.65 -7.49
CA GLU A 284 -5.85 -6.85 -8.04
C GLU A 284 -4.53 -7.16 -7.30
N GLY A 285 -4.36 -8.39 -6.83
CA GLY A 285 -3.12 -8.85 -6.22
C GLY A 285 -2.93 -8.48 -4.74
N VAL A 286 -3.93 -7.90 -4.07
CA VAL A 286 -3.84 -7.51 -2.64
C VAL A 286 -3.64 -8.73 -1.72
N PRO A 287 -4.45 -9.81 -1.78
CA PRO A 287 -4.28 -10.96 -0.91
C PRO A 287 -2.92 -11.65 -1.10
N GLU A 288 -2.45 -11.77 -2.35
CA GLU A 288 -1.16 -12.36 -2.69
C GLU A 288 0.00 -11.51 -2.17
N THR A 289 -0.12 -10.18 -2.27
CA THR A 289 0.89 -9.24 -1.75
C THR A 289 0.99 -9.34 -0.24
N ILE A 290 -0.14 -9.33 0.47
CA ILE A 290 -0.20 -9.46 1.93
C ILE A 290 0.41 -10.80 2.38
N ALA A 291 0.08 -11.90 1.71
CA ALA A 291 0.67 -13.20 1.98
C ALA A 291 2.19 -13.20 1.79
N CYS A 292 2.69 -12.61 0.71
CA CYS A 292 4.13 -12.47 0.46
C CYS A 292 4.85 -11.63 1.54
N LEU A 293 4.23 -10.52 1.97
CA LEU A 293 4.79 -9.67 3.02
C LEU A 293 4.79 -10.37 4.39
N ASN A 294 3.75 -11.15 4.70
CA ASN A 294 3.70 -11.98 5.90
C ASN A 294 4.80 -13.07 5.89
N LEU A 295 5.07 -13.70 4.75
CA LEU A 295 6.18 -14.66 4.59
C LEU A 295 7.57 -14.02 4.75
N ALA A 296 7.66 -12.71 4.48
CA ALA A 296 8.83 -11.88 4.75
C ALA A 296 8.88 -11.35 6.19
N ASP A 297 7.98 -11.80 7.07
CA ASP A 297 7.88 -11.41 8.48
C ASP A 297 7.69 -9.89 8.67
N ILE A 298 6.89 -9.28 7.79
CA ILE A 298 6.45 -7.89 7.89
C ILE A 298 5.07 -7.90 8.53
N LYS A 299 4.94 -7.30 9.72
CA LYS A 299 3.66 -7.20 10.41
C LYS A 299 2.80 -6.11 9.78
N ILE A 300 1.57 -6.46 9.42
CA ILE A 300 0.63 -5.57 8.74
C ILE A 300 -0.48 -5.16 9.71
N TRP A 301 -0.65 -3.86 9.88
CA TRP A 301 -1.69 -3.26 10.71
C TRP A 301 -2.62 -2.44 9.82
N VAL A 302 -3.93 -2.64 9.94
CA VAL A 302 -4.94 -1.93 9.15
C VAL A 302 -5.53 -0.79 9.95
N LEU A 303 -5.47 0.43 9.43
CA LEU A 303 -6.04 1.62 10.06
C LEU A 303 -7.09 2.26 9.14
N THR A 304 -8.37 2.01 9.38
CA THR A 304 -9.47 2.47 8.49
C THR A 304 -10.45 3.40 9.20
N GLY A 305 -11.00 4.35 8.43
CA GLY A 305 -12.13 5.18 8.84
C GLY A 305 -13.46 4.42 8.89
N ASP A 306 -13.50 3.20 8.35
CA ASP A 306 -14.72 2.42 8.19
C ASP A 306 -15.25 1.80 9.49
N LYS A 307 -16.49 1.30 9.40
CA LYS A 307 -17.16 0.58 10.49
C LYS A 307 -16.45 -0.76 10.75
N LEU A 308 -16.59 -1.24 11.98
CA LEU A 308 -16.02 -2.51 12.46
C LEU A 308 -16.34 -3.69 11.54
N GLU A 309 -17.62 -3.86 11.18
CA GLU A 309 -18.11 -4.96 10.32
C GLU A 309 -17.40 -4.97 8.96
N THR A 310 -17.32 -3.81 8.30
CA THR A 310 -16.64 -3.65 7.01
C THR A 310 -15.15 -3.97 7.11
N ALA A 311 -14.47 -3.43 8.13
CA ALA A 311 -13.04 -3.65 8.33
C ALA A 311 -12.70 -5.12 8.60
N MET A 312 -13.55 -5.83 9.34
CA MET A 312 -13.41 -7.27 9.56
C MET A 312 -13.63 -8.05 8.27
N ASN A 313 -14.66 -7.73 7.48
CA ASN A 313 -14.90 -8.38 6.19
C ASN A 313 -13.70 -8.20 5.24
N ILE A 314 -13.15 -6.99 5.14
CA ILE A 314 -11.92 -6.72 4.37
C ILE A 314 -10.73 -7.53 4.92
N GLY A 315 -10.63 -7.64 6.25
CA GLY A 315 -9.62 -8.46 6.92
C GLY A 315 -9.67 -9.94 6.50
N TYR A 316 -10.86 -10.53 6.42
CA TYR A 316 -11.07 -11.90 5.94
C TYR A 316 -10.83 -12.04 4.44
N SER A 317 -11.32 -11.09 3.62
CA SER A 317 -11.09 -11.08 2.17
C SER A 317 -9.61 -10.98 1.80
N CYS A 318 -8.82 -10.23 2.57
CA CYS A 318 -7.37 -10.11 2.43
C CYS A 318 -6.58 -11.31 2.98
N ASN A 319 -7.24 -12.33 3.56
CA ASN A 319 -6.62 -13.42 4.35
C ASN A 319 -5.72 -12.91 5.49
N MET A 320 -5.99 -11.71 6.02
CA MET A 320 -5.34 -11.20 7.22
C MET A 320 -5.96 -11.80 8.46
N LEU A 321 -7.29 -11.88 8.50
CA LEU A 321 -8.04 -12.69 9.46
C LEU A 321 -8.35 -14.04 8.81
N ARG A 322 -8.21 -15.11 9.57
CA ARG A 322 -8.52 -16.46 9.10
C ARG A 322 -9.29 -17.23 10.16
N ASP A 323 -10.13 -18.15 9.73
CA ASP A 323 -10.96 -18.96 10.63
C ASP A 323 -10.14 -19.97 11.44
N ASP A 324 -8.91 -20.29 11.00
CA ASP A 324 -7.94 -21.13 11.74
C ASP A 324 -7.18 -20.37 12.83
N MET A 325 -7.42 -19.07 13.00
CA MET A 325 -6.83 -18.30 14.11
C MET A 325 -7.43 -18.70 15.46
N ASN A 326 -6.59 -18.68 16.50
CA ASN A 326 -7.00 -19.10 17.85
C ASN A 326 -8.12 -18.20 18.40
N GLU A 327 -7.96 -16.88 18.23
CA GLU A 327 -8.95 -15.92 18.70
C GLU A 327 -8.77 -14.54 18.04
N VAL A 328 -9.89 -13.84 17.89
CA VAL A 328 -9.94 -12.43 17.47
C VAL A 328 -10.45 -11.59 18.64
N PHE A 329 -9.56 -10.82 19.27
CA PHE A 329 -9.90 -9.94 20.38
C PHE A 329 -10.52 -8.65 19.87
N VAL A 330 -11.76 -8.36 20.25
CA VAL A 330 -12.46 -7.12 19.88
C VAL A 330 -12.54 -6.21 21.09
N ILE A 331 -11.96 -5.00 20.99
CA ILE A 331 -11.96 -3.98 22.04
C ILE A 331 -12.89 -2.84 21.63
N SER A 332 -14.01 -2.76 22.34
CA SER A 332 -15.10 -1.81 22.06
C SER A 332 -15.59 -1.07 23.30
N GLY A 333 -14.77 -0.98 24.35
CA GLY A 333 -15.11 -0.25 25.57
C GLY A 333 -15.26 1.26 25.37
N HIS A 334 -16.18 1.87 26.11
CA HIS A 334 -16.51 3.31 26.04
C HIS A 334 -15.87 4.14 27.15
N THR A 335 -15.39 3.50 28.22
CA THR A 335 -14.73 4.17 29.34
C THR A 335 -13.29 3.68 29.47
N LEU A 336 -12.42 4.50 30.04
CA LEU A 336 -11.00 4.18 30.23
C LEU A 336 -10.81 2.87 31.02
N GLN A 337 -11.58 2.68 32.09
CA GLN A 337 -11.50 1.48 32.94
C GLN A 337 -11.92 0.21 32.19
N ASP A 338 -12.97 0.30 31.37
CA ASP A 338 -13.45 -0.83 30.56
C ASP A 338 -12.41 -1.21 29.50
N VAL A 339 -11.86 -0.23 28.77
CA VAL A 339 -10.78 -0.46 27.80
C VAL A 339 -9.55 -1.08 28.47
N GLN A 340 -9.17 -0.59 29.65
CA GLN A 340 -8.05 -1.15 30.42
C GLN A 340 -8.29 -2.61 30.82
N GLN A 341 -9.50 -2.94 31.28
CA GLN A 341 -9.86 -4.30 31.66
C GLN A 341 -9.87 -5.24 30.45
N GLN A 342 -10.42 -4.80 29.31
CA GLN A 342 -10.43 -5.57 28.07
C GLN A 342 -9.01 -5.84 27.54
N LEU A 343 -8.14 -4.81 27.53
CA LEU A 343 -6.74 -4.94 27.13
C LEU A 343 -5.96 -5.92 28.02
N ARG A 344 -6.16 -5.83 29.34
CA ARG A 344 -5.50 -6.74 30.30
C ARG A 344 -6.01 -8.16 30.16
N SER A 345 -7.33 -8.35 30.09
CA SER A 345 -7.95 -9.65 29.89
C SER A 345 -7.43 -10.34 28.62
N ALA A 346 -7.38 -9.61 27.50
CA ALA A 346 -6.83 -10.14 26.25
C ALA A 346 -5.34 -10.52 26.37
N LYS A 347 -4.54 -9.67 27.03
CA LYS A 347 -3.10 -9.94 27.25
C LYS A 347 -2.88 -11.15 28.15
N GLU A 348 -3.64 -11.26 29.24
CA GLU A 348 -3.60 -12.38 30.17
C GLU A 348 -4.08 -13.69 29.52
N HIS A 349 -5.07 -13.63 28.61
CA HIS A 349 -5.51 -14.81 27.86
C HIS A 349 -4.38 -15.38 26.99
N ILE A 350 -3.69 -14.52 26.23
CA ILE A 350 -2.56 -14.92 25.37
C ILE A 350 -1.40 -15.49 26.21
N LEU A 351 -1.05 -14.83 27.32
CA LEU A 351 0.06 -15.24 28.19
C LEU A 351 -0.29 -16.49 29.02
N GLY A 352 -1.53 -16.60 29.51
CA GLY A 352 -2.01 -17.71 30.34
C GLY A 352 -2.06 -19.03 29.59
N LEU A 353 -2.46 -19.02 28.31
CA LEU A 353 -2.38 -20.22 27.46
C LEU A 353 -0.93 -20.65 27.18
N SER A 354 0.02 -19.71 27.16
CA SER A 354 1.45 -19.99 26.96
C SER A 354 2.07 -20.72 28.16
N CYS A 355 1.57 -20.48 29.39
CA CYS A 355 2.11 -21.11 30.60
C CYS A 355 1.64 -22.56 30.81
N VAL A 356 0.44 -22.94 30.32
CA VAL A 356 -0.08 -24.32 30.48
C VAL A 356 0.70 -25.32 29.62
N SER A 357 1.32 -24.87 28.52
CA SER A 357 2.14 -25.71 27.65
C SER A 357 3.57 -25.96 28.16
N SER A 358 4.02 -25.24 29.19
CA SER A 358 5.36 -25.34 29.78
C SER A 358 5.33 -25.63 31.30
N ALA A 359 4.44 -26.53 31.74
CA ALA A 359 4.49 -27.08 33.10
C ALA A 359 5.64 -28.11 33.23
N GLY A 360 6.88 -27.61 33.19
CA GLY A 360 8.10 -28.38 33.40
C GLY A 360 9.26 -27.45 33.78
N HIS A 361 9.30 -27.05 35.06
CA HIS A 361 10.40 -26.38 35.78
C HIS A 361 11.00 -25.11 35.20
N VAL A 362 10.78 -23.96 35.85
CA VAL A 362 11.85 -22.95 36.08
C VAL A 362 11.58 -22.17 37.39
N GLU A 363 12.59 -22.14 38.26
CA GLU A 363 12.72 -21.24 39.41
C GLU A 363 12.90 -19.78 38.97
N LYS A 364 12.29 -18.87 39.73
CA LYS A 364 12.39 -17.41 39.57
C LYS A 364 13.85 -16.94 39.59
N THR A 365 14.31 -16.33 38.50
CA THR A 365 15.41 -15.36 38.53
C THR A 365 15.13 -14.22 37.55
N ASP A 366 15.74 -13.07 37.85
CA ASP A 366 15.29 -11.72 37.55
C ASP A 366 15.21 -11.28 36.09
N ALA A 367 14.41 -10.22 35.91
CA ALA A 367 14.15 -9.49 34.70
C ALA A 367 15.41 -8.92 34.02
N PHE A 368 15.27 -8.76 32.69
CA PHE A 368 16.14 -8.12 31.71
C PHE A 368 17.10 -9.05 30.95
N ALA A 369 16.83 -9.12 29.64
CA ALA A 369 17.66 -9.63 28.55
C ALA A 369 17.67 -11.16 28.33
N ASP A 370 16.63 -11.68 27.67
CA ASP A 370 16.87 -12.52 26.49
C ASP A 370 15.65 -12.54 25.56
N ASP A 371 15.84 -12.01 24.34
CA ASP A 371 14.84 -11.94 23.26
C ASP A 371 14.75 -13.28 22.49
N SER A 372 15.49 -14.30 22.94
CA SER A 372 15.72 -15.58 22.24
C SER A 372 14.81 -16.71 22.70
N VAL A 373 14.12 -16.57 23.84
CA VAL A 373 13.17 -17.58 24.37
C VAL A 373 11.74 -17.38 23.83
N PHE A 374 11.47 -16.27 23.16
CA PHE A 374 10.13 -15.94 22.61
C PHE A 374 9.80 -16.63 21.29
N GLU A 375 10.77 -17.30 20.65
CA GLU A 375 10.63 -17.80 19.28
C GLU A 375 9.88 -19.16 19.21
N GLU A 376 9.76 -19.89 20.33
CA GLU A 376 9.05 -21.18 20.41
C GLU A 376 7.57 -21.08 20.86
N ALA A 377 7.06 -19.88 21.18
CA ALA A 377 5.66 -19.67 21.59
C ALA A 377 4.69 -19.36 20.43
N ILE A 378 5.17 -19.28 19.19
CA ILE A 378 4.40 -18.80 18.02
C ILE A 378 3.70 -19.97 17.28
N ILE A 379 2.89 -20.75 17.98
CA ILE A 379 1.94 -21.68 17.31
C ILE A 379 0.50 -21.11 17.36
N ALA A 380 0.23 -20.14 18.23
CA ALA A 380 -1.07 -19.49 18.32
C ALA A 380 -1.12 -18.19 17.51
N GLU A 381 -2.05 -18.11 16.55
CA GLU A 381 -2.28 -16.91 15.75
C GLU A 381 -3.45 -16.12 16.33
N TYR A 382 -3.15 -14.95 16.89
CA TYR A 382 -4.16 -14.03 17.43
C TYR A 382 -4.30 -12.78 16.57
N ALA A 383 -5.51 -12.20 16.56
CA ALA A 383 -5.77 -10.90 15.96
C ALA A 383 -6.41 -9.93 16.96
N LEU A 384 -6.08 -8.64 16.82
CA LEU A 384 -6.65 -7.56 17.64
C LEU A 384 -7.46 -6.61 16.76
N VAL A 385 -8.70 -6.33 17.16
CA VAL A 385 -9.57 -5.34 16.52
C VAL A 385 -9.99 -4.31 17.56
N ILE A 386 -9.74 -3.03 17.30
CA ILE A 386 -10.03 -1.93 18.23
C ILE A 386 -10.81 -0.79 17.56
N ASN A 387 -11.85 -0.29 18.23
CA ASN A 387 -12.63 0.85 17.77
C ASN A 387 -11.92 2.19 18.07
N GLY A 388 -12.14 3.21 17.24
CA GLY A 388 -11.49 4.52 17.35
C GLY A 388 -11.73 5.25 18.68
N HIS A 389 -12.91 5.09 19.30
CA HIS A 389 -13.17 5.63 20.63
C HIS A 389 -12.36 4.91 21.72
N SER A 390 -12.31 3.58 21.68
CA SER A 390 -11.50 2.78 22.59
C SER A 390 -10.00 3.02 22.38
N LEU A 391 -9.58 3.23 21.12
CA LEU A 391 -8.21 3.58 20.75
C LEU A 391 -7.79 4.92 21.33
N ALA A 392 -8.68 5.92 21.39
CA ALA A 392 -8.36 7.21 22.00
C ALA A 392 -7.92 7.05 23.47
N HIS A 393 -8.63 6.21 24.23
CA HIS A 393 -8.26 5.88 25.61
C HIS A 393 -7.02 4.99 25.67
N ALA A 394 -6.88 4.03 24.76
CA ALA A 394 -5.73 3.13 24.72
C ALA A 394 -4.41 3.82 24.32
N LEU A 395 -4.48 4.98 23.65
CA LEU A 395 -3.35 5.86 23.32
C LEU A 395 -2.94 6.79 24.47
N GLU A 396 -3.67 6.80 25.58
CA GLU A 396 -3.25 7.57 26.76
C GLU A 396 -1.96 6.96 27.36
N PRO A 397 -1.04 7.79 27.92
CA PRO A 397 0.27 7.32 28.39
C PRO A 397 0.23 6.17 29.41
N GLN A 398 -0.89 6.00 30.12
CA GLN A 398 -1.06 4.93 31.10
C GLN A 398 -1.33 3.56 30.44
N LEU A 399 -1.95 3.54 29.26
CA LEU A 399 -2.40 2.32 28.56
C LEU A 399 -1.59 2.03 27.29
N GLU A 400 -0.85 3.02 26.77
CA GLU A 400 -0.15 2.92 25.49
C GLU A 400 0.84 1.73 25.42
N HIS A 401 1.52 1.42 26.53
CA HIS A 401 2.42 0.28 26.63
C HIS A 401 1.67 -1.07 26.63
N ILE A 402 0.51 -1.14 27.29
CA ILE A 402 -0.29 -2.36 27.34
C ILE A 402 -0.85 -2.66 25.94
N LEU A 403 -1.36 -1.64 25.25
CA LEU A 403 -1.82 -1.74 23.87
C LEU A 403 -0.70 -2.22 22.95
N LEU A 404 0.48 -1.60 23.03
CA LEU A 404 1.61 -1.93 22.17
C LEU A 404 2.12 -3.36 22.40
N ASP A 405 2.17 -3.83 23.65
CA ASP A 405 2.56 -5.20 23.97
C ASP A 405 1.57 -6.20 23.40
N LEU A 406 0.27 -5.99 23.63
CA LEU A 406 -0.79 -6.85 23.10
C LEU A 406 -0.76 -6.91 21.57
N ALA A 407 -0.63 -5.74 20.92
CA ALA A 407 -0.56 -5.62 19.48
C ALA A 407 0.70 -6.28 18.88
N CYS A 408 1.80 -6.38 19.65
CA CYS A 408 3.00 -7.09 19.22
C CYS A 408 2.87 -8.61 19.33
N LEU A 409 2.06 -9.12 20.27
CA LEU A 409 1.76 -10.55 20.39
C LEU A 409 0.80 -11.02 19.29
N CYS A 410 -0.10 -10.13 18.83
CA CYS A 410 -1.00 -10.42 17.73
C CYS A 410 -0.26 -10.44 16.38
N LYS A 411 -0.71 -11.35 15.50
CA LYS A 411 -0.23 -11.43 14.12
C LYS A 411 -0.81 -10.30 13.26
N THR A 412 -2.07 -9.96 13.52
CA THR A 412 -2.83 -8.95 12.78
C THR A 412 -3.49 -7.96 13.74
N VAL A 413 -3.48 -6.68 13.38
CA VAL A 413 -4.14 -5.61 14.14
C VAL A 413 -5.00 -4.78 13.18
N ILE A 414 -6.25 -4.52 13.55
CA ILE A 414 -7.20 -3.71 12.78
C ILE A 414 -7.78 -2.63 13.69
N CYS A 415 -7.60 -1.37 13.32
CA CYS A 415 -8.22 -0.24 14.01
C CYS A 415 -9.33 0.34 13.12
N CYS A 416 -10.54 0.43 13.66
CA CYS A 416 -11.75 0.83 12.94
C CYS A 416 -12.23 2.21 13.39
N ARG A 417 -12.91 2.97 12.53
CA ARG A 417 -13.39 4.33 12.79
C ARG A 417 -12.31 5.28 13.36
N VAL A 418 -11.09 5.17 12.85
CA VAL A 418 -9.99 6.02 13.33
C VAL A 418 -9.94 7.35 12.60
N THR A 419 -9.66 8.42 13.36
CA THR A 419 -9.45 9.76 12.78
C THR A 419 -8.05 9.90 12.18
N PRO A 420 -7.82 10.84 11.23
CA PRO A 420 -6.49 11.09 10.66
C PRO A 420 -5.39 11.34 11.71
N MET A 421 -5.73 12.04 12.80
CA MET A 421 -4.81 12.30 13.90
C MET A 421 -4.46 11.00 14.64
N GLN A 422 -5.47 10.17 14.95
CA GLN A 422 -5.24 8.88 15.60
C GLN A 422 -4.38 7.94 14.75
N LYS A 423 -4.56 7.93 13.42
CA LYS A 423 -3.69 7.15 12.51
C LYS A 423 -2.22 7.54 12.70
N ALA A 424 -1.92 8.84 12.75
CA ALA A 424 -0.58 9.35 12.98
C ALA A 424 -0.04 8.99 14.37
N GLN A 425 -0.86 9.10 15.43
CA GLN A 425 -0.48 8.75 16.80
C GLN A 425 -0.11 7.26 16.95
N VAL A 426 -0.83 6.36 16.28
CA VAL A 426 -0.49 4.93 16.27
C VAL A 426 0.87 4.68 15.61
N VAL A 427 1.16 5.34 14.48
CA VAL A 427 2.49 5.25 13.84
C VAL A 427 3.58 5.75 14.78
N GLU A 428 3.33 6.88 15.44
CA GLU A 428 4.28 7.50 16.37
C GLU A 428 4.55 6.61 17.60
N LEU A 429 3.51 5.99 18.15
CA LEU A 429 3.60 5.04 19.26
C LEU A 429 4.57 3.91 18.95
N VAL A 430 4.40 3.26 17.79
CA VAL A 430 5.25 2.15 17.34
C VAL A 430 6.68 2.62 17.07
N LYS A 431 6.82 3.78 16.41
CA LYS A 431 8.10 4.40 16.07
C LYS A 431 8.93 4.72 17.32
N ARG A 432 8.30 5.30 18.35
CA ARG A 432 8.95 5.72 19.59
C ARG A 432 9.39 4.52 20.44
N HIS A 433 8.54 3.50 20.55
CA HIS A 433 8.72 2.45 21.56
C HIS A 433 9.40 1.17 21.04
N LYS A 434 9.19 0.77 19.79
CA LYS A 434 9.80 -0.46 19.23
C LYS A 434 11.09 -0.19 18.45
N ARG A 435 11.44 1.09 18.25
CA ARG A 435 12.52 1.53 17.35
C ARG A 435 12.41 0.90 15.95
N ALA A 436 11.23 0.43 15.56
CA ALA A 436 10.96 -0.25 14.30
C ALA A 436 10.97 0.72 13.12
N VAL A 437 11.40 0.27 11.94
CA VAL A 437 11.14 1.02 10.70
C VAL A 437 9.67 0.84 10.33
N THR A 438 8.96 1.97 10.25
CA THR A 438 7.52 2.01 9.96
C THR A 438 7.31 2.47 8.53
N LEU A 439 6.48 1.74 7.79
CA LEU A 439 5.98 2.13 6.47
C LEU A 439 4.49 2.45 6.59
N ALA A 440 4.04 3.57 6.05
CA ALA A 440 2.63 3.93 5.98
C ALA A 440 2.20 4.03 4.51
N ILE A 441 1.08 3.40 4.16
CA ILE A 441 0.46 3.47 2.83
C ILE A 441 -0.97 3.97 2.91
N GLY A 442 -1.34 4.89 2.02
CA GLY A 442 -2.69 5.44 1.91
C GLY A 442 -2.91 6.18 0.59
N ASP A 443 -4.17 6.45 0.26
CA ASP A 443 -4.62 7.04 -1.00
C ASP A 443 -5.28 8.42 -0.82
N GLY A 444 -5.94 8.63 0.32
CA GLY A 444 -6.73 9.82 0.62
C GLY A 444 -6.02 10.89 1.43
N ALA A 445 -6.66 12.06 1.54
CA ALA A 445 -6.21 13.16 2.41
C ALA A 445 -6.18 12.76 3.90
N ASN A 446 -7.00 11.79 4.30
CA ASN A 446 -7.08 11.25 5.66
C ASN A 446 -5.78 10.56 6.10
N ASP A 447 -4.97 10.09 5.15
CA ASP A 447 -3.75 9.33 5.43
C ASP A 447 -2.48 10.19 5.37
N VAL A 448 -2.59 11.47 4.97
CA VAL A 448 -1.44 12.37 4.82
C VAL A 448 -0.65 12.50 6.13
N SER A 449 -1.34 12.65 7.27
CA SER A 449 -0.69 12.74 8.58
C SER A 449 0.01 11.43 8.96
N MET A 450 -0.58 10.29 8.62
CA MET A 450 0.00 8.96 8.86
C MET A 450 1.26 8.75 8.02
N ILE A 451 1.19 9.09 6.72
CA ILE A 451 2.28 9.00 5.74
C ILE A 451 3.47 9.84 6.18
N LYS A 452 3.24 11.10 6.60
CA LYS A 452 4.31 12.02 7.03
C LYS A 452 4.99 11.60 8.34
N THR A 453 4.28 10.92 9.23
CA THR A 453 4.84 10.50 10.53
C THR A 453 5.69 9.23 10.42
N ALA A 454 5.40 8.36 9.44
CA ALA A 454 6.15 7.14 9.18
C ALA A 454 7.59 7.42 8.72
N HIS A 455 8.44 6.39 8.74
CA HIS A 455 9.80 6.50 8.18
C HIS A 455 9.80 6.44 6.66
N ILE A 456 8.83 5.74 6.08
CA ILE A 456 8.62 5.60 4.66
C ILE A 456 7.13 5.82 4.39
N GLY A 457 6.81 6.86 3.64
CA GLY A 457 5.46 7.16 3.20
C GLY A 457 5.21 6.69 1.77
N VAL A 458 4.13 5.94 1.54
CA VAL A 458 3.71 5.47 0.22
C VAL A 458 2.31 5.99 -0.11
N GLY A 459 2.19 6.72 -1.21
CA GLY A 459 0.91 7.22 -1.72
C GLY A 459 0.35 6.34 -2.82
N ILE A 460 -0.92 5.95 -2.74
CA ILE A 460 -1.64 5.31 -3.85
C ILE A 460 -2.35 6.40 -4.66
N SER A 461 -2.14 6.39 -5.97
CA SER A 461 -2.79 7.31 -6.91
C SER A 461 -4.23 6.85 -7.19
N GLY A 462 -5.17 7.30 -6.36
CA GLY A 462 -6.61 7.03 -6.50
C GLY A 462 -7.38 8.14 -7.22
N GLN A 463 -8.69 7.93 -7.40
CA GLN A 463 -9.61 8.96 -7.92
C GLN A 463 -10.02 10.00 -6.87
N GLU A 464 -9.79 9.72 -5.58
CA GLU A 464 -10.16 10.58 -4.45
C GLU A 464 -9.25 11.81 -4.27
N GLY A 465 -8.21 11.93 -5.10
CA GLY A 465 -7.33 13.10 -5.17
C GLY A 465 -5.85 12.75 -5.07
N MET A 466 -4.98 13.71 -5.41
CA MET A 466 -3.52 13.51 -5.45
C MET A 466 -2.82 13.87 -4.12
N GLN A 467 -3.55 14.14 -3.04
CA GLN A 467 -2.98 14.69 -1.80
C GLN A 467 -2.03 13.72 -1.10
N ALA A 468 -2.39 12.43 -1.00
CA ALA A 468 -1.50 11.41 -0.43
C ALA A 468 -0.22 11.24 -1.27
N VAL A 469 -0.38 11.21 -2.60
CA VAL A 469 0.74 11.10 -3.56
C VAL A 469 1.73 12.24 -3.40
N LEU A 470 1.25 13.49 -3.32
CA LEU A 470 2.09 14.67 -3.16
C LEU A 470 2.82 14.73 -1.81
N ALA A 471 2.28 14.07 -0.79
CA ALA A 471 2.86 14.00 0.55
C ALA A 471 3.74 12.77 0.80
N SER A 472 3.83 11.85 -0.16
CA SER A 472 4.51 10.55 -0.01
C SER A 472 5.94 10.54 -0.57
N ASP A 473 6.77 9.62 -0.07
CA ASP A 473 8.13 9.38 -0.60
C ASP A 473 8.10 8.60 -1.91
N TYR A 474 7.16 7.64 -2.01
CA TYR A 474 6.92 6.82 -3.18
C TYR A 474 5.45 6.85 -3.55
N SER A 475 5.15 6.86 -4.85
CA SER A 475 3.77 6.80 -5.34
C SER A 475 3.57 5.66 -6.32
N PHE A 476 2.45 4.94 -6.18
CA PHE A 476 2.06 3.84 -7.06
C PHE A 476 0.60 3.98 -7.49
N ALA A 477 0.24 3.36 -8.60
CA ALA A 477 -1.16 3.28 -9.02
C ALA A 477 -1.96 2.23 -8.23
N GLN A 478 -1.31 1.16 -7.75
CA GLN A 478 -1.96 0.00 -7.13
C GLN A 478 -1.11 -0.58 -5.99
N PHE A 479 -1.79 -1.21 -5.03
CA PHE A 479 -1.16 -1.82 -3.85
C PHE A 479 -0.18 -2.97 -4.21
N ARG A 480 -0.47 -3.77 -5.24
CA ARG A 480 0.37 -4.91 -5.65
C ARG A 480 1.83 -4.57 -5.96
N TYR A 481 2.14 -3.31 -6.28
CA TYR A 481 3.52 -2.90 -6.54
C TYR A 481 4.36 -2.81 -5.27
N LEU A 482 3.73 -2.77 -4.09
CA LEU A 482 4.41 -2.74 -2.80
C LEU A 482 5.30 -3.97 -2.59
N GLN A 483 4.86 -5.17 -3.03
CA GLN A 483 5.67 -6.38 -2.92
C GLN A 483 7.00 -6.25 -3.67
N ARG A 484 6.98 -5.65 -4.87
CA ARG A 484 8.17 -5.47 -5.71
C ARG A 484 9.05 -4.36 -5.17
N LEU A 485 8.46 -3.26 -4.69
CA LEU A 485 9.22 -2.19 -4.04
C LEU A 485 10.02 -2.74 -2.85
N LEU A 486 9.39 -3.48 -1.95
CA LEU A 486 10.04 -3.93 -0.72
C LEU A 486 10.98 -5.12 -0.96
N LEU A 487 10.45 -6.21 -1.53
CA LEU A 487 11.17 -7.48 -1.62
C LEU A 487 12.29 -7.45 -2.68
N VAL A 488 12.16 -6.62 -3.72
CA VAL A 488 13.21 -6.47 -4.75
C VAL A 488 14.03 -5.21 -4.50
N HIS A 489 13.43 -4.03 -4.66
CA HIS A 489 14.19 -2.77 -4.62
C HIS A 489 14.70 -2.43 -3.22
N GLY A 490 13.89 -2.68 -2.18
CA GLY A 490 14.26 -2.45 -0.79
C GLY A 490 15.41 -3.35 -0.34
N ARG A 491 15.33 -4.65 -0.63
CA ARG A 491 16.42 -5.61 -0.36
C ARG A 491 17.69 -5.24 -1.12
N TRP A 492 17.62 -4.99 -2.42
CA TRP A 492 18.79 -4.61 -3.22
C TRP A 492 19.43 -3.30 -2.74
N SER A 493 18.62 -2.28 -2.44
CA SER A 493 19.11 -1.00 -1.92
C SER A 493 19.87 -1.19 -0.60
N TYR A 494 19.29 -1.95 0.33
CA TYR A 494 19.94 -2.27 1.61
C TYR A 494 21.25 -3.04 1.39
N PHE A 495 21.23 -4.09 0.58
CA PHE A 495 22.41 -4.91 0.29
C PHE A 495 23.55 -4.09 -0.34
N ARG A 496 23.23 -3.31 -1.39
CA ARG A 496 24.19 -2.43 -2.08
C ARG A 496 24.79 -1.41 -1.14
N MET A 497 23.97 -0.76 -0.31
CA MET A 497 24.46 0.25 0.62
C MET A 497 25.36 -0.34 1.72
N CYS A 498 25.03 -1.54 2.23
CA CYS A 498 25.88 -2.23 3.21
C CYS A 498 27.26 -2.56 2.62
N ASN A 499 27.31 -3.10 1.40
CA ASN A 499 28.56 -3.43 0.71
C ASN A 499 29.36 -2.18 0.35
N PHE A 500 28.68 -1.14 -0.16
CA PHE A 500 29.28 0.17 -0.45
C PHE A 500 29.95 0.75 0.79
N LEU A 501 29.25 0.81 1.94
CA LEU A 501 29.80 1.37 3.18
C LEU A 501 30.97 0.55 3.71
N GLY A 502 30.83 -0.79 3.75
CA GLY A 502 31.90 -1.68 4.22
C GLY A 502 33.18 -1.51 3.42
N TYR A 503 33.05 -1.47 2.10
CA TYR A 503 34.18 -1.26 1.19
C TYR A 503 34.75 0.17 1.27
N PHE A 504 33.88 1.18 1.38
CA PHE A 504 34.29 2.57 1.51
C PHE A 504 35.15 2.79 2.77
N PHE A 505 34.78 2.20 3.91
CA PHE A 505 35.62 2.26 5.10
C PHE A 505 36.94 1.52 4.89
N TYR A 506 36.89 0.28 4.39
CA TYR A 506 38.08 -0.52 4.11
C TYR A 506 39.12 0.24 3.26
N LYS A 507 38.72 0.80 2.11
CA LYS A 507 39.65 1.49 1.21
C LYS A 507 40.25 2.75 1.83
N ASN A 508 39.46 3.50 2.62
CA ASN A 508 39.93 4.72 3.25
C ASN A 508 40.93 4.40 4.37
N PHE A 509 40.67 3.38 5.20
CA PHE A 509 41.63 2.93 6.21
C PHE A 509 42.91 2.37 5.57
N ALA A 510 42.79 1.59 4.49
CA ALA A 510 43.94 1.08 3.74
C ALA A 510 44.83 2.21 3.20
N PHE A 511 44.23 3.31 2.74
CA PHE A 511 44.94 4.49 2.23
C PHE A 511 45.55 5.37 3.34
N THR A 512 44.77 5.76 4.35
CA THR A 512 45.18 6.76 5.33
C THR A 512 46.23 6.23 6.30
N LEU A 513 46.08 4.99 6.77
CA LEU A 513 46.97 4.40 7.78
C LEU A 513 48.39 4.14 7.27
N VAL A 514 48.62 4.10 5.96
CA VAL A 514 49.99 4.07 5.40
C VAL A 514 50.82 5.28 5.87
N HIS A 515 50.20 6.47 5.98
CA HIS A 515 50.87 7.66 6.51
C HIS A 515 51.23 7.49 7.99
N PHE A 516 50.36 6.82 8.75
CA PHE A 516 50.60 6.53 10.16
C PHE A 516 51.80 5.60 10.33
N TRP A 517 51.90 4.54 9.53
CA TRP A 517 53.05 3.63 9.55
C TRP A 517 54.35 4.32 9.14
N TYR A 518 54.30 5.19 8.14
CA TYR A 518 55.46 5.99 7.73
C TYR A 518 55.91 6.99 8.81
N GLY A 519 54.98 7.49 9.63
CA GLY A 519 55.26 8.39 10.75
C GLY A 519 56.36 7.89 11.69
N PHE A 520 56.42 6.58 11.94
CA PHE A 520 57.46 5.96 12.76
C PHE A 520 58.86 6.08 12.16
N PHE A 521 58.98 6.16 10.83
CA PHE A 521 60.25 6.22 10.11
C PHE A 521 60.71 7.64 9.80
N CYS A 522 59.78 8.61 9.76
CA CYS A 522 60.09 10.02 9.53
C CYS A 522 60.14 10.86 10.82
N GLY A 523 60.18 10.23 12.00
CA GLY A 523 60.22 10.91 13.29
C GLY A 523 58.96 11.75 13.60
N PHE A 524 57.80 11.34 13.07
CA PHE A 524 56.54 12.07 13.17
C PHE A 524 56.59 13.53 12.65
N SER A 525 57.46 13.80 11.67
CA SER A 525 57.60 15.11 11.00
C SER A 525 56.40 15.51 10.11
N ALA A 526 55.35 14.69 10.06
CA ALA A 526 54.17 14.85 9.20
C ALA A 526 54.47 14.88 7.68
N GLN A 527 55.64 14.38 7.26
CA GLN A 527 55.96 14.19 5.84
C GLN A 527 54.99 13.19 5.19
N THR A 528 54.38 13.56 4.06
CA THR A 528 53.48 12.67 3.32
C THR A 528 54.25 11.59 2.55
N VAL A 529 53.70 10.37 2.52
CA VAL A 529 54.24 9.27 1.70
C VAL A 529 53.91 9.48 0.24
N TYR A 530 52.66 9.81 -0.05
CA TYR A 530 52.18 10.01 -1.40
C TYR A 530 52.42 11.44 -1.88
N ASP A 531 52.41 11.58 -3.21
CA ASP A 531 52.33 12.88 -3.86
C ASP A 531 51.01 13.59 -3.51
N GLN A 532 51.04 14.92 -3.42
CA GLN A 532 49.91 15.74 -2.96
C GLN A 532 48.67 15.56 -3.83
N TRP A 533 48.85 15.47 -5.15
CA TRP A 533 47.75 15.25 -6.08
C TRP A 533 47.23 13.81 -6.06
N PHE A 534 48.08 12.83 -5.74
CA PHE A 534 47.61 11.47 -5.54
C PHE A 534 46.64 11.42 -4.36
N ILE A 535 46.94 12.12 -3.26
CA ILE A 535 46.06 12.20 -2.08
C ILE A 535 44.68 12.75 -2.44
N THR A 536 44.63 13.82 -3.24
CA THR A 536 43.36 14.45 -3.64
C THR A 536 42.58 13.60 -4.64
N LEU A 537 43.25 13.00 -5.63
CA LEU A 537 42.62 12.25 -6.71
C LEU A 537 42.20 10.83 -6.32
N PHE A 538 42.77 10.25 -5.25
CA PHE A 538 42.49 8.87 -4.83
C PHE A 538 40.99 8.61 -4.59
N ASN A 539 40.34 9.47 -3.81
CA ASN A 539 38.92 9.31 -3.47
C ASN A 539 37.98 9.85 -4.57
N ILE A 540 38.43 10.81 -5.38
CA ILE A 540 37.59 11.50 -6.37
C ILE A 540 37.60 10.78 -7.72
N VAL A 541 38.76 10.33 -8.19
CA VAL A 541 38.94 9.81 -9.56
C VAL A 541 39.29 8.33 -9.54
N TYR A 542 40.34 7.93 -8.81
CA TYR A 542 40.89 6.58 -8.95
C TYR A 542 39.98 5.48 -8.39
N THR A 543 39.22 5.77 -7.34
CA THR A 543 38.42 4.74 -6.64
C THR A 543 36.93 5.04 -6.57
N SER A 544 36.45 6.17 -7.09
CA SER A 544 35.03 6.58 -6.97
C SER A 544 34.11 5.77 -7.89
N LEU A 545 34.47 5.63 -9.17
CA LEU A 545 33.62 4.96 -10.17
C LEU A 545 33.40 3.47 -9.87
N PRO A 546 34.42 2.66 -9.51
CA PRO A 546 34.20 1.27 -9.14
C PRO A 546 33.25 1.10 -7.94
N VAL A 547 33.42 1.95 -6.93
CA VAL A 547 32.60 1.93 -5.70
C VAL A 547 31.15 2.34 -5.99
N LEU A 548 30.96 3.32 -6.88
CA LEU A 548 29.65 3.71 -7.37
C LEU A 548 28.99 2.58 -8.18
N ALA A 549 29.75 1.88 -9.03
CA ALA A 549 29.26 0.74 -9.80
C ALA A 549 28.71 -0.35 -8.87
N MET A 550 29.47 -0.70 -7.81
CA MET A 550 29.04 -1.65 -6.78
C MET A 550 27.77 -1.17 -6.06
N GLY A 551 27.69 0.11 -5.70
CA GLY A 551 26.54 0.67 -5.01
C GLY A 551 25.25 0.78 -5.85
N LEU A 552 25.36 0.79 -7.18
CA LEU A 552 24.20 0.98 -8.08
C LEU A 552 23.76 -0.30 -8.80
N PHE A 553 24.71 -1.11 -9.29
CA PHE A 553 24.41 -2.19 -10.24
C PHE A 553 24.53 -3.58 -9.63
N ASP A 554 25.09 -3.72 -8.42
CA ASP A 554 25.31 -5.04 -7.82
C ASP A 554 23.98 -5.72 -7.43
N GLN A 555 23.90 -7.02 -7.67
CA GLN A 555 22.71 -7.82 -7.44
C GLN A 555 23.14 -9.16 -6.85
N ASP A 556 22.56 -9.52 -5.72
CA ASP A 556 22.80 -10.80 -5.08
C ASP A 556 21.96 -11.93 -5.70
N VAL A 557 20.68 -11.65 -5.96
CA VAL A 557 19.67 -12.57 -6.52
C VAL A 557 18.78 -11.81 -7.51
N ASN A 558 18.31 -12.49 -8.55
CA ASN A 558 17.37 -11.93 -9.54
C ASN A 558 16.04 -11.50 -8.90
N ASP A 559 15.36 -10.54 -9.52
CA ASP A 559 14.06 -10.00 -9.11
C ASP A 559 12.98 -11.09 -8.91
N GLN A 560 12.84 -12.00 -9.88
CA GLN A 560 11.86 -13.10 -9.81
C GLN A 560 12.09 -14.04 -8.62
N ASN A 561 13.35 -14.36 -8.33
CA ASN A 561 13.70 -15.22 -7.21
C ASN A 561 13.51 -14.50 -5.86
N SER A 562 13.70 -13.18 -5.82
CA SER A 562 13.41 -12.38 -4.63
C SER A 562 11.91 -12.39 -4.29
N LEU A 563 11.04 -12.31 -5.31
CA LEU A 563 9.59 -12.44 -5.13
C LEU A 563 9.16 -13.87 -4.76
N ARG A 564 9.81 -14.89 -5.35
CA ARG A 564 9.48 -16.30 -5.09
C ARG A 564 9.86 -16.76 -3.68
N TYR A 565 10.90 -16.17 -3.10
CA TYR A 565 11.38 -16.49 -1.75
C TYR A 565 11.38 -15.25 -0.84
N PRO A 566 10.22 -14.76 -0.37
CA PRO A 566 10.13 -13.55 0.46
C PRO A 566 10.96 -13.61 1.75
N SER A 567 11.23 -14.81 2.27
CA SER A 567 12.08 -15.03 3.46
C SER A 567 13.51 -14.51 3.31
N LEU A 568 13.95 -14.24 2.08
CA LEU A 568 15.18 -13.52 1.78
C LEU A 568 15.19 -12.09 2.37
N TYR A 569 14.06 -11.52 2.74
CA TYR A 569 14.02 -10.20 3.36
C TYR A 569 14.50 -10.17 4.83
N LYS A 570 14.42 -11.31 5.55
CA LYS A 570 14.72 -11.42 6.99
C LYS A 570 16.11 -10.93 7.43
N PRO A 571 17.22 -11.24 6.71
CA PRO A 571 18.56 -10.75 7.09
C PRO A 571 18.67 -9.23 7.13
N GLY A 572 17.86 -8.52 6.32
CA GLY A 572 17.79 -7.06 6.33
C GLY A 572 17.04 -6.49 7.53
N GLN A 573 16.04 -7.21 8.05
CA GLN A 573 15.33 -6.83 9.27
C GLN A 573 16.20 -7.04 10.51
N GLN A 574 16.98 -8.12 10.53
CA GLN A 574 17.87 -8.46 11.65
C GLN A 574 19.23 -7.73 11.62
N ASN A 575 19.49 -6.90 10.60
CA ASN A 575 20.74 -6.15 10.41
C ASN A 575 21.99 -7.02 10.39
N LEU A 576 21.89 -8.17 9.72
CA LEU A 576 23.00 -9.10 9.64
C LEU A 576 24.10 -8.63 8.67
N LEU A 577 23.74 -7.82 7.66
CA LEU A 577 24.66 -7.37 6.63
C LEU A 577 25.55 -6.21 7.09
N PHE A 578 25.01 -5.29 7.89
CA PHE A 578 25.78 -4.18 8.44
C PHE A 578 25.47 -3.98 9.92
N ASN A 579 26.42 -4.40 10.75
CA ASN A 579 26.39 -4.27 12.20
C ASN A 579 27.73 -3.74 12.72
N LYS A 580 27.78 -3.37 14.00
CA LYS A 580 29.02 -2.86 14.63
C LYS A 580 30.18 -3.85 14.50
N ARG A 581 29.92 -5.16 14.59
CA ARG A 581 30.93 -6.20 14.44
C ARG A 581 31.53 -6.22 13.04
N GLN A 582 30.70 -6.11 12.00
CA GLN A 582 31.11 -6.08 10.61
C GLN A 582 31.92 -4.82 10.32
N PHE A 583 31.53 -3.68 10.89
CA PHE A 583 32.31 -2.44 10.82
C PHE A 583 33.73 -2.64 11.38
N PHE A 584 33.85 -3.17 12.60
CA PHE A 584 35.17 -3.44 13.20
C PHE A 584 35.99 -4.46 12.39
N LEU A 585 35.35 -5.49 11.82
CA LEU A 585 36.00 -6.47 10.96
C LEU A 585 36.56 -5.81 9.69
N CYS A 586 35.77 -4.94 9.04
CA CYS A 586 36.20 -4.17 7.87
C CYS A 586 37.33 -3.19 8.21
N THR A 587 37.27 -2.52 9.36
CA THR A 587 38.36 -1.65 9.83
C THR A 587 39.63 -2.44 10.09
N LEU A 588 39.54 -3.59 10.78
CA LEU A 588 40.69 -4.46 11.02
C LEU A 588 41.33 -4.94 9.72
N GLN A 589 40.51 -5.32 8.74
CA GLN A 589 40.98 -5.70 7.40
C GLN A 589 41.69 -4.52 6.71
N GLY A 590 41.16 -3.30 6.82
CA GLY A 590 41.79 -2.09 6.30
C GLY A 590 43.14 -1.78 6.98
N VAL A 591 43.21 -1.92 8.30
CA VAL A 591 44.46 -1.77 9.09
C VAL A 591 45.49 -2.80 8.64
N ALA A 592 45.12 -4.08 8.55
CA ALA A 592 46.03 -5.14 8.09
C ALA A 592 46.53 -4.89 6.66
N THR A 593 45.65 -4.43 5.77
CA THR A 593 46.03 -4.10 4.38
C THR A 593 46.98 -2.91 4.34
N SER A 594 46.72 -1.84 5.12
CA SER A 594 47.62 -0.68 5.19
C SER A 594 49.01 -1.04 5.72
N PHE A 595 49.07 -1.98 6.68
CA PHE A 595 50.31 -2.47 7.25
C PHE A 595 51.14 -3.21 6.18
N LEU A 596 50.52 -4.17 5.48
CA LEU A 596 51.17 -4.93 4.41
C LEU A 596 51.60 -4.04 3.24
N LEU A 597 50.75 -3.08 2.85
CA LEU A 597 51.04 -2.09 1.80
C LEU A 597 52.29 -1.26 2.08
N PHE A 598 52.58 -0.98 3.35
CA PHE A 598 53.77 -0.22 3.74
C PHE A 598 55.00 -1.13 3.90
N PHE A 599 54.89 -2.19 4.70
CA PHE A 599 56.04 -3.00 5.11
C PHE A 599 56.61 -3.90 3.99
N ILE A 600 55.79 -4.37 3.05
CA ILE A 600 56.27 -5.20 1.94
C ILE A 600 57.19 -4.39 1.00
N PRO A 601 56.76 -3.23 0.45
CA PRO A 601 57.68 -2.35 -0.28
C PRO A 601 58.86 -1.90 0.58
N TYR A 602 58.65 -1.51 1.84
CA TYR A 602 59.74 -1.03 2.69
C TYR A 602 60.84 -2.08 2.89
N GLY A 603 60.48 -3.35 3.07
CA GLY A 603 61.45 -4.46 3.18
C GLY A 603 62.08 -4.85 1.84
N ALA A 604 61.39 -4.66 0.72
CA ALA A 604 61.87 -5.02 -0.61
C ALA A 604 62.86 -3.99 -1.19
N PHE A 605 62.65 -2.70 -0.94
CA PHE A 605 63.46 -1.61 -1.52
C PHE A 605 64.96 -1.71 -1.24
N PRO A 606 65.43 -2.05 -0.02
CA PRO A 606 66.85 -2.27 0.25
C PRO A 606 67.47 -3.44 -0.52
N LEU A 607 66.65 -4.39 -0.99
CA LEU A 607 67.08 -5.57 -1.76
C LEU A 607 67.02 -5.33 -3.28
N MET A 608 66.44 -4.20 -3.72
CA MET A 608 66.22 -3.89 -5.13
C MET A 608 67.44 -3.20 -5.74
N VAL A 609 67.93 -3.77 -6.85
CA VAL A 609 68.99 -3.19 -7.67
C VAL A 609 68.41 -2.95 -9.07
N LYS A 610 68.64 -1.77 -9.64
CA LYS A 610 68.24 -1.44 -11.03
C LYS A 610 68.99 -2.32 -12.02
N GLU A 611 68.47 -2.48 -13.24
CA GLU A 611 69.20 -3.17 -14.32
C GLU A 611 70.58 -2.52 -14.59
N ASP A 612 70.72 -1.22 -14.27
CA ASP A 612 71.96 -0.43 -14.38
C ASP A 612 72.94 -0.60 -13.18
N GLY A 613 72.61 -1.43 -12.18
CA GLY A 613 73.48 -1.69 -11.02
C GLY A 613 73.45 -0.62 -9.90
N SER A 614 72.62 0.42 -10.03
CA SER A 614 72.42 1.44 -8.98
C SER A 614 71.35 1.03 -7.97
N SER A 615 71.49 1.52 -6.72
CA SER A 615 70.55 1.23 -5.63
C SER A 615 69.19 1.91 -5.85
N PHE A 616 68.10 1.16 -5.70
CA PHE A 616 66.73 1.66 -5.83
C PHE A 616 66.22 2.25 -4.49
N SER A 617 66.79 3.38 -4.04
CA SER A 617 66.50 3.95 -2.69
C SER A 617 65.82 5.32 -2.71
N ASP A 618 65.20 5.72 -3.82
CA ASP A 618 64.57 7.03 -3.94
C ASP A 618 63.19 7.05 -3.25
N GLN A 619 62.97 8.03 -2.35
CA GLN A 619 61.67 8.23 -1.69
C GLN A 619 60.52 8.40 -2.70
N GLN A 620 60.79 9.03 -3.85
CA GLN A 620 59.80 9.23 -4.90
C GLN A 620 59.40 7.89 -5.57
N ALA A 621 60.35 6.99 -5.82
CA ALA A 621 60.08 5.67 -6.38
C ALA A 621 59.31 4.79 -5.38
N PHE A 622 59.61 4.93 -4.09
CA PHE A 622 58.87 4.31 -3.00
C PHE A 622 57.40 4.78 -2.96
N ALA A 623 57.18 6.09 -3.05
CA ALA A 623 55.85 6.68 -3.09
C ALA A 623 55.02 6.16 -4.28
N VAL A 624 55.60 6.09 -5.48
CA VAL A 624 54.93 5.58 -6.70
C VAL A 624 54.63 4.09 -6.58
N THR A 625 55.53 3.30 -6.00
CA THR A 625 55.33 1.85 -5.83
C THR A 625 54.21 1.54 -4.84
N ILE A 626 54.15 2.23 -3.70
CA ILE A 626 53.05 2.06 -2.73
C ILE A 626 51.74 2.56 -3.32
N ALA A 627 51.73 3.72 -4.00
CA ALA A 627 50.54 4.26 -4.65
C ALA A 627 49.95 3.29 -5.69
N THR A 628 50.81 2.72 -6.54
CA THR A 628 50.42 1.74 -7.56
C THR A 628 49.91 0.45 -6.92
N SER A 629 50.60 -0.03 -5.87
CA SER A 629 50.17 -1.22 -5.11
C SER A 629 48.82 -1.02 -4.45
N LEU A 630 48.57 0.15 -3.84
CA LEU A 630 47.30 0.49 -3.20
C LEU A 630 46.15 0.49 -4.22
N VAL A 631 46.30 1.18 -5.36
CA VAL A 631 45.24 1.25 -6.37
C VAL A 631 44.92 -0.15 -6.90
N ILE A 632 45.93 -0.97 -7.21
CA ILE A 632 45.73 -2.34 -7.69
C ILE A 632 45.07 -3.23 -6.63
N VAL A 633 45.55 -3.22 -5.38
CA VAL A 633 44.97 -4.01 -4.27
C VAL A 633 43.49 -3.67 -4.08
N VAL A 634 43.16 -2.39 -4.04
CA VAL A 634 41.79 -1.89 -3.86
C VAL A 634 40.95 -2.28 -5.08
N SER A 635 41.43 -2.07 -6.32
CA SER A 635 40.71 -2.47 -7.54
C SER A 635 40.47 -3.99 -7.66
N VAL A 636 41.43 -4.82 -7.26
CA VAL A 636 41.24 -6.29 -7.22
C VAL A 636 40.25 -6.67 -6.14
N GLN A 637 40.34 -6.06 -4.95
CA GLN A 637 39.43 -6.33 -3.84
C GLN A 637 37.97 -6.03 -4.21
N ILE A 638 37.68 -4.88 -4.82
CA ILE A 638 36.30 -4.58 -5.26
C ILE A 638 35.81 -5.51 -6.36
N GLY A 639 36.70 -5.94 -7.26
CA GLY A 639 36.35 -6.95 -8.26
C GLY A 639 35.91 -8.25 -7.61
N LEU A 640 36.62 -8.72 -6.59
CA LEU A 640 36.26 -9.94 -5.86
C LEU A 640 35.01 -9.78 -4.98
N ASP A 641 34.76 -8.58 -4.47
CA ASP A 641 33.60 -8.29 -3.62
C ASP A 641 32.30 -8.07 -4.43
N THR A 642 32.41 -7.84 -5.74
CA THR A 642 31.26 -7.66 -6.63
C THR A 642 30.58 -9.00 -6.94
N HIS A 643 29.29 -9.12 -6.65
CA HIS A 643 28.54 -10.36 -6.85
C HIS A 643 28.04 -10.53 -8.29
N TYR A 644 27.63 -9.44 -8.93
CA TYR A 644 27.08 -9.42 -10.28
C TYR A 644 27.93 -8.58 -11.23
N TRP A 645 28.59 -9.25 -12.18
CA TRP A 645 29.44 -8.61 -13.16
C TRP A 645 28.65 -8.14 -14.38
N THR A 646 28.49 -6.82 -14.50
CA THR A 646 27.91 -6.17 -15.68
C THR A 646 29.00 -5.59 -16.59
N ALA A 647 28.67 -5.25 -17.83
CA ALA A 647 29.58 -4.54 -18.72
C ALA A 647 30.02 -3.18 -18.13
N VAL A 648 29.13 -2.50 -17.40
CA VAL A 648 29.43 -1.24 -16.70
C VAL A 648 30.44 -1.45 -15.58
N ASN A 649 30.31 -2.52 -14.79
CA ASN A 649 31.28 -2.84 -13.73
C ASN A 649 32.68 -3.09 -14.30
N HIS A 650 32.78 -3.81 -15.44
CA HIS A 650 34.06 -3.98 -16.13
C HIS A 650 34.62 -2.64 -16.60
N LEU A 651 33.81 -1.82 -17.28
CA LEU A 651 34.24 -0.52 -17.78
C LEU A 651 34.74 0.38 -16.65
N PHE A 652 34.08 0.40 -15.49
CA PHE A 652 34.46 1.28 -14.39
C PHE A 652 35.71 0.79 -13.65
N ILE A 653 35.87 -0.52 -13.42
CA ILE A 653 37.06 -1.07 -12.77
C ILE A 653 38.29 -0.88 -13.67
N TRP A 654 38.25 -1.41 -14.90
CA TRP A 654 39.38 -1.31 -15.82
C TRP A 654 39.63 0.13 -16.27
N GLY A 655 38.56 0.90 -16.51
CA GLY A 655 38.64 2.31 -16.84
C GLY A 655 39.31 3.14 -15.75
N SER A 656 38.97 2.91 -14.47
CA SER A 656 39.62 3.61 -13.36
C SER A 656 41.13 3.32 -13.27
N LEU A 657 41.53 2.08 -13.58
CA LEU A 657 42.93 1.68 -13.59
C LEU A 657 43.69 2.33 -14.76
N MET A 658 43.09 2.36 -15.95
CA MET A 658 43.66 3.05 -17.11
C MET A 658 43.80 4.55 -16.88
N VAL A 659 42.77 5.19 -16.29
CA VAL A 659 42.78 6.61 -15.94
C VAL A 659 43.86 6.90 -14.89
N TYR A 660 44.05 6.03 -13.90
CA TYR A 660 45.12 6.16 -12.93
C TYR A 660 46.50 6.19 -13.60
N PHE A 661 46.80 5.21 -14.46
CA PHE A 661 48.09 5.21 -15.18
C PHE A 661 48.25 6.41 -16.10
N ALA A 662 47.20 6.80 -16.83
CA ALA A 662 47.24 7.97 -17.71
C ALA A 662 47.55 9.26 -16.93
N ILE A 663 46.90 9.47 -15.78
CA ILE A 663 47.15 10.64 -14.91
C ILE A 663 48.55 10.56 -14.30
N LEU A 664 48.97 9.39 -13.81
CA LEU A 664 50.30 9.18 -13.23
C LEU A 664 51.42 9.54 -14.24
N PHE A 665 51.33 9.04 -15.47
CA PHE A 665 52.32 9.34 -16.51
C PHE A 665 52.26 10.79 -17.00
N ALA A 666 51.06 11.37 -17.11
CA ALA A 666 50.91 12.78 -17.48
C ALA A 666 51.54 13.70 -16.42
N MET A 667 51.19 13.49 -15.15
CA MET A 667 51.64 14.32 -14.03
C MET A 667 53.15 14.27 -13.79
N GLN A 668 53.78 13.13 -14.08
CA GLN A 668 55.22 12.93 -13.90
C GLN A 668 56.01 13.11 -15.21
N SER A 669 55.39 13.73 -16.22
CA SER A 669 56.04 14.06 -17.50
C SER A 669 56.81 15.39 -17.43
N ASP A 670 57.86 15.47 -18.24
CA ASP A 670 58.72 16.66 -18.32
C ASP A 670 57.94 17.92 -18.77
N GLY A 671 56.88 17.74 -19.56
CA GLY A 671 56.07 18.85 -20.09
C GLY A 671 55.24 19.57 -19.01
N LEU A 672 54.58 18.84 -18.12
CA LEU A 672 53.79 19.42 -17.04
C LEU A 672 54.67 20.05 -15.95
N PHE A 673 55.82 19.44 -15.68
CA PHE A 673 56.85 20.03 -14.82
C PHE A 673 57.37 21.36 -15.37
N GLY A 674 57.64 21.44 -16.68
CA GLY A 674 58.12 22.66 -17.32
C GLY A 674 57.14 23.84 -17.24
N ILE A 675 55.83 23.57 -17.14
CA ILE A 675 54.78 24.59 -17.03
C ILE A 675 54.54 24.99 -15.57
N PHE A 676 54.53 24.03 -14.63
CA PHE A 676 54.28 24.29 -13.20
C PHE A 676 55.26 23.53 -12.27
N PRO A 677 56.50 24.01 -12.12
CA PRO A 677 57.56 23.30 -11.39
C PRO A 677 57.27 23.10 -9.90
N SER A 678 56.58 24.06 -9.27
CA SER A 678 56.25 24.01 -7.84
C SER A 678 55.15 23.00 -7.50
N SER A 679 54.35 22.58 -8.49
CA SER A 679 53.18 21.71 -8.30
C SER A 679 53.42 20.25 -8.68
N PHE A 680 54.49 19.95 -9.42
CA PHE A 680 54.79 18.59 -9.93
C PHE A 680 56.25 18.18 -9.69
N PRO A 681 56.68 17.95 -8.43
CA PRO A 681 58.09 17.74 -8.09
C PRO A 681 58.67 16.37 -8.52
N PHE A 682 57.84 15.43 -9.00
CA PHE A 682 58.24 14.06 -9.32
C PHE A 682 58.46 13.93 -10.85
N ILE A 683 59.67 14.23 -11.32
CA ILE A 683 60.01 14.25 -12.75
C ILE A 683 60.50 12.87 -13.18
N GLY A 684 59.85 12.25 -14.17
CA GLY A 684 60.31 10.99 -14.77
C GLY A 684 60.27 9.78 -13.83
N THR A 685 59.80 9.94 -12.58
CA THR A 685 59.79 8.89 -11.56
C THR A 685 58.94 7.69 -11.98
N ALA A 686 57.75 7.91 -12.55
CA ALA A 686 56.87 6.83 -13.01
C ALA A 686 57.51 6.00 -14.11
N ARG A 687 58.19 6.64 -15.07
CA ARG A 687 58.87 5.96 -16.17
C ARG A 687 60.04 5.12 -15.65
N ASN A 688 60.85 5.69 -14.77
CA ASN A 688 62.01 5.00 -14.21
C ASN A 688 61.61 3.87 -13.25
N CYS A 689 60.54 4.07 -12.47
CA CYS A 689 60.08 3.10 -11.48
C CYS A 689 59.28 1.95 -12.12
N LEU A 690 58.34 2.24 -13.01
CA LEU A 690 57.46 1.22 -13.61
C LEU A 690 58.11 0.45 -14.78
N SER A 691 59.26 0.91 -15.29
CA SER A 691 60.04 0.13 -16.27
C SER A 691 60.78 -1.04 -15.62
N GLU A 692 61.02 -0.99 -14.31
CA GLU A 692 61.75 -2.01 -13.58
C GLU A 692 60.84 -3.21 -13.27
N LYS A 693 61.29 -4.42 -13.66
CA LYS A 693 60.53 -5.68 -13.44
C LYS A 693 60.36 -6.00 -11.96
N SER A 694 61.34 -5.57 -11.16
CA SER A 694 61.42 -5.75 -9.72
C SER A 694 60.24 -5.08 -9.00
N VAL A 695 59.85 -3.88 -9.42
CA VAL A 695 58.69 -3.15 -8.88
C VAL A 695 57.38 -3.90 -9.14
N TRP A 696 57.18 -4.46 -10.33
CA TRP A 696 55.98 -5.25 -10.64
C TRP A 696 55.88 -6.53 -9.81
N LEU A 697 57.00 -7.18 -9.47
CA LEU A 697 57.01 -8.31 -8.56
C LEU A 697 56.61 -7.90 -7.14
N VAL A 698 57.06 -6.74 -6.66
CA VAL A 698 56.65 -6.20 -5.35
C VAL A 698 55.16 -5.86 -5.33
N VAL A 699 54.65 -5.21 -6.39
CA VAL A 699 53.22 -4.92 -6.55
C VAL A 699 52.39 -6.21 -6.56
N LEU A 700 52.82 -7.22 -7.33
CA LEU A 700 52.15 -8.52 -7.40
C LEU A 700 52.17 -9.23 -6.04
N LEU A 701 53.32 -9.30 -5.37
CA LEU A 701 53.48 -9.89 -4.05
C LEU A 701 52.56 -9.21 -3.03
N THR A 702 52.57 -7.88 -3.01
CA THR A 702 51.71 -7.08 -2.13
C THR A 702 50.24 -7.36 -2.40
N THR A 703 49.84 -7.46 -3.67
CA THR A 703 48.46 -7.76 -4.06
C THR A 703 48.02 -9.15 -3.59
N VAL A 704 48.84 -10.18 -3.84
CA VAL A 704 48.54 -11.56 -3.45
C VAL A 704 48.44 -11.68 -1.93
N VAL A 705 49.39 -11.13 -1.18
CA VAL A 705 49.43 -11.25 0.28
C VAL A 705 48.27 -10.50 0.95
N CYS A 706 47.86 -9.34 0.42
CA CYS A 706 46.72 -8.59 0.95
C CYS A 706 45.37 -9.27 0.67
N VAL A 707 45.19 -9.82 -0.54
CA VAL A 707 43.87 -10.29 -1.01
C VAL A 707 43.60 -11.76 -0.67
N MET A 708 44.61 -12.63 -0.73
CA MET A 708 44.44 -14.08 -0.56
C MET A 708 43.79 -14.48 0.78
N PRO A 709 44.19 -13.93 1.95
CA PRO A 709 43.57 -14.30 3.22
C PRO A 709 42.06 -14.02 3.24
N GLY A 710 41.63 -12.88 2.69
CA GLY A 710 40.22 -12.53 2.58
C GLY A 710 39.44 -13.48 1.68
N LEU A 711 40.04 -13.86 0.54
CA LEU A 711 39.43 -14.80 -0.40
C LEU A 711 39.24 -16.20 0.21
N VAL A 712 40.26 -16.71 0.90
CA VAL A 712 40.21 -18.04 1.54
C VAL A 712 39.13 -18.08 2.62
N VAL A 713 39.05 -17.05 3.48
CA VAL A 713 38.02 -16.97 4.53
C VAL A 713 36.61 -16.92 3.93
N LYS A 714 36.40 -16.15 2.85
CA LYS A 714 35.09 -16.09 2.17
C LYS A 714 34.71 -17.44 1.56
N PHE A 715 35.64 -18.09 0.88
CA PHE A 715 35.41 -19.40 0.27
C PHE A 715 35.04 -20.46 1.31
N LEU A 716 35.83 -20.58 2.38
CA LEU A 716 35.57 -21.51 3.48
C LEU A 716 34.22 -21.24 4.16
N ARG A 717 33.84 -19.97 4.34
CA ARG A 717 32.56 -19.62 4.95
C ARG A 717 31.37 -20.05 4.09
N VAL A 718 31.44 -19.83 2.78
CA VAL A 718 30.36 -20.20 1.84
C VAL A 718 30.19 -21.72 1.75
N ASP A 719 31.28 -22.48 1.87
CA ASP A 719 31.24 -23.94 1.79
C ASP A 719 30.81 -24.59 3.11
N LEU A 720 31.34 -24.12 4.25
CA LEU A 720 31.05 -24.70 5.57
C LEU A 720 29.70 -24.23 6.15
N PHE A 721 29.32 -22.96 5.91
CA PHE A 721 28.12 -22.34 6.48
C PHE A 721 27.33 -21.54 5.43
N PRO A 722 26.70 -22.20 4.44
CA PRO A 722 26.00 -21.54 3.34
C PRO A 722 24.78 -20.75 3.84
N THR A 723 24.69 -19.48 3.46
CA THR A 723 23.53 -18.63 3.79
C THR A 723 22.32 -19.00 2.92
N LEU A 724 21.11 -18.54 3.31
CA LEU A 724 19.90 -18.73 2.49
C LEU A 724 20.07 -18.14 1.08
N THR A 725 20.74 -16.99 0.97
CA THR A 725 21.08 -16.37 -0.32
C THR A 725 21.97 -17.30 -1.16
N ASP A 726 22.98 -17.93 -0.56
CA ASP A 726 23.87 -18.88 -1.26
C ASP A 726 23.12 -20.12 -1.75
N LYS A 727 22.22 -20.67 -0.92
CA LYS A 727 21.38 -21.81 -1.30
C LYS A 727 20.49 -21.47 -2.51
N VAL A 728 19.82 -20.32 -2.49
CA VAL A 728 18.99 -19.86 -3.62
C VAL A 728 19.83 -19.62 -4.87
N ARG A 729 21.05 -19.09 -4.73
CA ARG A 729 21.98 -18.88 -5.84
C ARG A 729 22.42 -20.20 -6.48
N ARG A 730 22.74 -21.22 -5.68
CA ARG A 730 23.06 -22.58 -6.18
C ARG A 730 21.86 -23.19 -6.91
N LEU A 731 20.64 -23.04 -6.37
CA LEU A 731 19.41 -23.48 -7.03
C LEU A 731 19.18 -22.75 -8.35
N GLN A 732 19.43 -21.45 -8.42
CA GLN A 732 19.32 -20.66 -9.64
C GLN A 732 20.31 -21.13 -10.71
N GLN A 733 21.55 -21.46 -10.33
CA GLN A 733 22.55 -22.00 -11.24
C GLN A 733 22.18 -23.41 -11.74
N SER A 734 21.62 -24.26 -10.86
CA SER A 734 21.09 -25.58 -11.23
C SER A 734 19.92 -25.46 -12.21
N ARG A 735 18.99 -24.54 -11.95
CA ARG A 735 17.84 -24.26 -12.83
C ARG A 735 18.24 -23.59 -14.14
N LYS A 736 19.30 -22.78 -14.20
CA LYS A 736 19.80 -22.33 -15.52
C LYS A 736 20.28 -23.50 -16.41
N LYS A 737 20.66 -24.62 -15.80
CA LYS A 737 21.05 -25.85 -16.51
C LYS A 737 19.85 -26.76 -16.85
N GLN A 738 18.71 -26.59 -16.20
CA GLN A 738 17.48 -27.36 -16.41
C GLN A 738 16.38 -26.39 -16.87
N GLY A 739 16.03 -26.40 -18.17
CA GLY A 739 15.10 -25.44 -18.79
C GLY A 739 13.79 -25.15 -18.02
N PRO A 740 13.04 -24.10 -18.42
CA PRO A 740 11.96 -23.54 -17.61
C PRO A 740 10.82 -24.54 -17.41
N GLN A 741 10.51 -24.86 -16.15
CA GLN A 741 9.34 -25.64 -15.76
C GLN A 741 8.36 -24.72 -15.03
N GLU A 742 7.20 -24.47 -15.65
CA GLU A 742 6.06 -23.81 -15.03
C GLU A 742 5.51 -24.68 -13.89
N GLN A 743 5.25 -24.07 -12.74
CA GLN A 743 4.55 -24.73 -11.64
C GLN A 743 3.46 -23.79 -11.12
N ASN A 744 2.22 -24.22 -11.37
CA ASN A 744 0.99 -23.62 -10.87
C ASN A 744 0.93 -23.74 -9.34
N LEU A 745 0.71 -22.61 -8.67
CA LEU A 745 0.35 -22.58 -7.25
C LEU A 745 -1.07 -23.13 -7.10
N ARG A 746 -1.23 -24.16 -6.25
CA ARG A 746 -2.54 -24.71 -5.88
C ARG A 746 -3.24 -23.74 -4.94
N ARG A 747 -4.44 -23.30 -5.34
CA ARG A 747 -5.40 -22.57 -4.50
C ARG A 747 -5.95 -23.52 -3.43
N VAL A 748 -5.92 -23.09 -2.18
CA VAL A 748 -6.47 -23.85 -1.05
C VAL A 748 -7.98 -23.59 -0.97
N ARG A 749 -8.76 -24.67 -0.91
CA ARG A 749 -10.23 -24.66 -0.85
C ARG A 749 -10.69 -24.36 0.58
N ARG A 750 -11.61 -23.41 0.75
CA ARG A 750 -12.21 -23.00 2.04
C ARG A 750 -13.34 -23.96 2.45
N THR A 751 -13.53 -24.12 3.76
CA THR A 751 -14.76 -24.62 4.41
C THR A 751 -15.05 -23.66 5.56
N SER A 752 -16.22 -23.03 5.61
CA SER A 752 -16.57 -22.07 6.68
C SER A 752 -17.89 -22.40 7.38
N SER A 753 -18.06 -21.82 8.57
CA SER A 753 -19.23 -21.97 9.44
C SER A 753 -20.12 -20.71 9.41
N ARG A 754 -21.40 -20.89 9.73
CA ARG A 754 -22.54 -19.98 9.56
C ARG A 754 -22.39 -18.61 10.25
N ARG A 755 -22.34 -17.50 9.50
CA ARG A 755 -22.56 -16.10 9.96
C ARG A 755 -23.17 -15.24 8.84
N SER A 756 -23.90 -14.16 9.16
CA SER A 756 -24.39 -13.17 8.17
C SER A 756 -23.50 -11.92 8.08
N ALA A 757 -23.40 -11.30 6.89
CA ALA A 757 -22.45 -10.21 6.56
C ALA A 757 -23.14 -8.97 5.93
N TYR A 758 -24.22 -8.50 6.53
CA TYR A 758 -24.86 -7.24 6.11
C TYR A 758 -23.90 -6.05 6.22
N ALA A 759 -23.72 -5.30 5.12
CA ALA A 759 -23.02 -4.01 5.11
C ALA A 759 -23.61 -3.10 4.01
N PHE A 760 -23.89 -1.84 4.33
CA PHE A 760 -24.45 -0.85 3.40
C PHE A 760 -23.85 0.54 3.65
N SER A 761 -23.36 1.20 2.60
CA SER A 761 -22.55 2.42 2.70
C SER A 761 -23.33 3.75 2.63
N HIS A 762 -24.64 3.76 2.89
CA HIS A 762 -25.50 4.94 2.72
C HIS A 762 -25.57 5.83 3.98
N GLN A 763 -25.78 7.14 3.80
CA GLN A 763 -25.92 8.13 4.90
C GLN A 763 -27.31 8.81 4.87
N GLN A 764 -27.85 9.18 6.03
CA GLN A 764 -29.21 9.69 6.20
C GLN A 764 -29.44 11.08 5.56
N GLY A 765 -30.65 11.33 5.03
CA GLY A 765 -31.17 12.67 4.69
C GLY A 765 -31.31 13.03 3.20
N PHE A 766 -30.99 12.11 2.27
CA PHE A 766 -31.01 12.41 0.84
C PHE A 766 -32.41 12.32 0.18
N GLY A 767 -33.34 11.54 0.72
CA GLY A 767 -34.70 11.44 0.19
C GLY A 767 -35.47 12.74 0.33
N GLU A 768 -35.26 13.47 1.43
CA GLU A 768 -35.83 14.82 1.61
C GLU A 768 -35.29 15.82 0.57
N LEU A 769 -34.05 15.65 0.13
CA LEU A 769 -33.44 16.45 -0.93
C LEU A 769 -34.08 16.18 -2.30
N ILE A 770 -34.44 14.92 -2.56
CA ILE A 770 -35.09 14.48 -3.80
C ILE A 770 -36.54 14.98 -3.85
N THR A 771 -37.30 14.79 -2.77
CA THR A 771 -38.71 15.21 -2.69
C THR A 771 -38.87 16.73 -2.66
N SER A 772 -37.87 17.48 -2.20
CA SER A 772 -37.88 18.96 -2.23
C SER A 772 -37.50 19.59 -3.57
N GLY A 773 -36.96 18.82 -4.53
CA GLY A 773 -36.63 19.28 -5.88
C GLY A 773 -35.52 20.34 -6.01
N LYS A 774 -34.85 20.72 -4.91
CA LYS A 774 -33.88 21.83 -4.87
C LYS A 774 -32.61 21.61 -5.73
N ASN A 775 -32.30 20.36 -6.07
CA ASN A 775 -31.12 19.99 -6.87
C ASN A 775 -31.40 19.58 -8.32
N MET A 776 -32.63 19.76 -8.81
CA MET A 776 -33.04 19.27 -10.15
C MET A 776 -33.05 20.41 -11.17
N ARG A 777 -32.26 20.29 -12.26
CA ARG A 777 -32.29 21.26 -13.37
C ARG A 777 -33.58 21.07 -14.18
N ARG A 778 -34.35 22.15 -14.40
CA ARG A 778 -35.49 22.15 -15.33
C ARG A 778 -35.01 21.87 -16.76
N SER A 779 -35.40 20.74 -17.33
CA SER A 779 -35.19 20.44 -18.76
C SER A 779 -36.28 21.11 -19.60
N THR A 780 -35.90 22.06 -20.46
CA THR A 780 -36.80 22.68 -21.45
C THR A 780 -37.08 21.69 -22.58
N VAL A 781 -38.30 21.13 -22.63
CA VAL A 781 -38.77 20.35 -23.78
C VAL A 781 -39.44 21.32 -24.76
N SER A 782 -38.84 21.51 -25.95
CA SER A 782 -39.37 22.35 -27.01
C SER A 782 -40.45 21.62 -27.82
N SER A 783 -41.70 22.08 -27.75
CA SER A 783 -42.78 21.67 -28.65
C SER A 783 -42.69 22.40 -29.99
N LEU A 784 -42.63 21.64 -31.09
CA LEU A 784 -42.73 22.12 -32.48
C LEU A 784 -44.16 22.55 -32.82
N CYS A 785 -44.34 23.78 -33.34
CA CYS A 785 -45.28 24.11 -34.44
C CYS A 785 -45.08 25.55 -34.97
N SER A 786 -44.26 25.70 -36.01
CA SER A 786 -44.32 26.57 -37.23
C SER A 786 -44.82 28.06 -37.20
N PRO A 787 -44.66 28.85 -38.29
CA PRO A 787 -43.44 29.59 -38.67
C PRO A 787 -43.69 31.11 -38.93
N GLU A 788 -42.68 31.98 -38.80
CA GLU A 788 -42.36 33.03 -39.79
C GLU A 788 -41.12 33.88 -39.43
N ARG A 789 -40.53 34.42 -40.50
CA ARG A 789 -39.26 35.15 -40.70
C ARG A 789 -39.07 36.33 -39.72
N THR A 790 -37.85 36.77 -39.34
CA THR A 790 -36.78 37.34 -40.20
C THR A 790 -35.43 37.41 -39.47
N ALA A 791 -34.37 37.52 -40.27
CA ALA A 791 -32.94 37.53 -39.96
C ALA A 791 -32.44 38.60 -38.97
N GLN A 792 -31.41 38.27 -38.17
CA GLN A 792 -30.10 38.97 -38.18
C GLN A 792 -29.04 38.34 -37.24
N SER A 793 -27.84 38.19 -37.82
CA SER A 793 -26.47 38.18 -37.27
C SER A 793 -26.06 37.18 -36.16
N HIS A 794 -25.16 36.28 -36.57
CA HIS A 794 -24.25 35.51 -35.72
C HIS A 794 -23.14 36.37 -35.11
N SER A 795 -22.60 35.84 -34.01
CA SER A 795 -21.22 35.95 -33.49
C SER A 795 -20.95 37.07 -32.47
N SER A 796 -20.93 36.68 -31.18
CA SER A 796 -19.81 36.87 -30.23
C SER A 796 -20.29 36.81 -28.78
N CYS A 797 -20.15 35.66 -28.11
CA CYS A 797 -20.30 35.60 -26.65
C CYS A 797 -19.41 34.49 -26.07
N TRP A 798 -18.10 34.61 -26.33
CA TRP A 798 -17.06 33.81 -25.68
C TRP A 798 -16.04 34.68 -24.92
N ILE A 799 -16.21 36.00 -24.92
CA ILE A 799 -15.31 36.96 -24.26
C ILE A 799 -15.89 37.51 -22.94
N GLU A 800 -17.21 37.40 -22.71
CA GLU A 800 -17.87 37.90 -21.49
C GLU A 800 -17.72 37.00 -20.26
N SER A 801 -17.38 35.73 -20.44
CA SER A 801 -17.18 34.76 -19.34
C SER A 801 -15.85 34.98 -18.60
N MET A 802 -14.81 35.51 -19.27
CA MET A 802 -13.48 35.70 -18.68
C MET A 802 -13.32 37.00 -17.87
N LEU A 803 -14.21 37.97 -18.03
CA LEU A 803 -14.12 39.26 -17.31
C LEU A 803 -14.85 39.28 -15.96
N LYS A 804 -15.65 38.25 -15.63
CA LYS A 804 -16.38 38.17 -14.34
C LYS A 804 -15.62 37.47 -13.20
N ARG A 805 -14.44 36.88 -13.45
CA ARG A 805 -13.65 36.16 -12.43
C ARG A 805 -12.52 36.97 -11.77
N LYS A 806 -12.37 38.27 -12.08
CA LYS A 806 -11.26 39.09 -11.56
C LYS A 806 -11.65 40.19 -10.56
N ASN A 807 -12.93 40.32 -10.19
CA ASN A 807 -13.43 41.45 -9.38
C ASN A 807 -14.06 41.09 -8.01
N GLU A 808 -13.75 39.94 -7.40
CA GLU A 808 -14.28 39.57 -6.06
C GLU A 808 -13.22 39.37 -4.96
N VAL A 809 -12.00 39.90 -5.12
CA VAL A 809 -11.04 39.96 -4.01
C VAL A 809 -10.33 41.31 -4.01
N SER A 810 -10.95 42.32 -3.38
CA SER A 810 -10.31 43.51 -2.79
C SER A 810 -11.36 44.57 -2.52
N CYS A 811 -11.83 44.68 -1.26
CA CYS A 811 -12.23 45.96 -0.64
C CYS A 811 -12.62 45.71 0.84
N ALA A 812 -11.66 45.92 1.74
CA ALA A 812 -11.95 46.33 3.12
C ALA A 812 -11.42 47.76 3.26
N SER A 813 -12.29 48.66 3.71
CA SER A 813 -12.14 50.11 3.80
C SER A 813 -11.37 50.59 5.04
N PRO A 814 -10.79 51.81 4.96
CA PRO A 814 -10.95 52.84 6.00
C PRO A 814 -11.39 54.17 5.32
N GLU A 815 -11.89 55.25 5.94
CA GLU A 815 -11.71 55.92 7.23
C GLU A 815 -12.95 56.77 7.56
N SER A 816 -13.12 57.20 8.82
CA SER A 816 -13.74 58.48 9.17
C SER A 816 -13.10 59.09 10.42
N GLU A 817 -12.90 60.40 10.35
CA GLU A 817 -12.07 61.29 11.18
C GLU A 817 -12.45 61.45 12.66
N GLY A 818 -11.46 61.89 13.46
CA GLY A 818 -11.71 62.78 14.61
C GLY A 818 -10.73 62.68 15.78
N GLY A 819 -9.88 63.69 15.98
CA GLY A 819 -9.26 64.00 17.29
C GLY A 819 -7.73 64.19 17.29
N ALA A 820 -7.30 65.42 17.57
CA ALA A 820 -5.92 65.90 17.57
C ALA A 820 -5.19 65.69 18.93
N PRO A 821 -4.00 66.27 19.21
CA PRO A 821 -2.73 65.54 19.32
C PRO A 821 -2.00 65.70 20.68
N GLU A 822 -1.04 64.85 21.03
CA GLU A 822 0.06 65.25 21.93
C GLU A 822 1.28 64.30 21.99
N SER A 823 2.45 64.91 21.75
CA SER A 823 3.77 64.71 22.38
C SER A 823 4.47 63.33 22.52
N SER A 824 5.65 63.27 21.89
CA SER A 824 6.97 63.00 22.50
C SER A 824 7.55 61.57 22.63
N ASN A 825 8.87 61.52 22.34
CA ASN A 825 9.92 60.64 22.84
C ASN A 825 10.05 59.21 22.24
N SER A 826 11.09 59.00 21.39
CA SER A 826 12.45 58.51 21.75
C SER A 826 12.46 56.98 21.97
N ALA A 827 13.05 56.15 21.11
CA ALA A 827 14.48 55.85 20.94
C ALA A 827 14.78 54.40 21.37
N ILE A 828 15.81 53.82 20.74
CA ILE A 828 16.63 52.66 21.15
C ILE A 828 16.05 51.27 20.79
N GLN A 829 16.58 50.56 19.78
CA GLN A 829 17.77 49.67 19.77
C GLN A 829 17.67 48.45 20.72
N THR A 830 17.40 47.26 20.18
CA THR A 830 18.33 46.12 20.07
C THR A 830 17.68 44.96 19.35
#